data_AF-A0A1H9AT19-F1
#
_entry.id   AF-A0A1H9AT19-F1
#
_cell.length_a   1.000
_cell.length_b   1.000
_cell.length_c   1.000
_cell.angle_alpha   90.00
_cell.angle_beta   90.00
_cell.angle_gamma   90.00
#
_symmetry.space_group_name_H-M   'P 1'
#
loop_
_entity.id
_entity.type
_entity.pdbx_description
1 polymer ?
#
loop_
_entity_poly.entity_id
_entity_poly.type
_entity_poly.pdbx_seq_one_letter_code
_entity_poly.pdbx_strand_id
1 'polypeptide(L)'
;MQVEVLGPCRVTSGADQGGRPVTLGVRKQRSLLAALALHRGRTVPVDTIVELLWGEHPPPGVVATLQTYVAGLRKALEPDRAPRAPATVVVTSGTGYALRLPPTDLDAARFADAVTAVHRRLGPTSSVTAPSRTDAGTLTAAVDELGTALGLWHGEPYADLADAEDARAERARLDELRLVALEDRALARIRLGQHATVAAELESLAAAHPLREHLWALAALALARSGRQADALALIQGVRTVLDDELGLEPGPELRSLQQAILTQDALAAPPAPEAVPVVPRTTAPPPAASPLEGAAAPAWPLVGRAPQLAEALTALEEALAGRTTFVALVGAPGIGKSRLAEEVAAAATSRGVRVLPGRCSQDDGAPPLWPWRTVLAAAGTVNGVGEVDGVDRTSSEDGSPFAVWEGIVDAVRRTAQDRPTLVVLDDLHWADVATLRVLRLLAESPRTVPLMVLCTWRASPPPEGALADAAEMLARAHARRIDLEGLTPDEVGRIVAGLGGAAGRPVPESAVAELTVRTGGNPFFVVEYARLAAERGDPALLVDAEPPAAVQEVLGRRLSRLPDATQEVLRPAAVLGRQFDLGTLCRVLGRSEEGVLDALDPALAADLVAEAGIDAFRFGHALVRDVVYGGLPASRRARWHARAAVAVAGRPGREVETARHWARSGPAHAAEAWRSGVAAAASVRALNAHETRVELLLGAVAAQAGDPAATWTERYETLLDLVDAYRWTNDWARLVPTVVEAIGLADAAGDVVRLARAATAPTVGAIGRSGPSGPLRSAVVDALQRCLELLPAGDGPERCRVLLSLANEQFEDTPPAEREAIVDEAHAMARRLDDWSLRLDANLVGFAATWRPGTAERRLAWAEEAVALATTLGAEQAQVVAATMRAVALGELGRADALWSAVRAAADLAERLHIPFGLLVLESTTLPWAAMASDVGRAAEQLASITALQERMALHEGDDAVGAAQLALLLWQGTPEPDGAADPGHEEPGHEDPVAAVVAELADADGPQLPLASTAAALLLRSGRPDAARRLLAEHPVRTDRDDPASLVNWGLAAEVALRLGDRALAADVLPRLAPYAEMMASWGSSFAIGPVAAFLALAAAALDEREAAAAHAEHALRLAQEWQLPRVTEWLTELRRHHAF
;
A
#
# COMPACT_ATOMS: atom_id res chain seq x y z
N MET A 1 -27.03 36.30 -4.74
CA MET A 1 -26.40 35.12 -5.37
C MET A 1 -25.51 34.53 -4.30
N GLN A 2 -25.56 33.24 -4.02
CA GLN A 2 -24.70 32.62 -3.01
C GLN A 2 -23.74 31.65 -3.67
N VAL A 3 -22.46 31.72 -3.30
CA VAL A 3 -21.42 30.76 -3.67
C VAL A 3 -21.20 29.83 -2.48
N GLU A 4 -21.35 28.54 -2.74
CA GLU A 4 -21.17 27.48 -1.77
C GLU A 4 -19.87 26.75 -2.07
N VAL A 5 -18.96 26.68 -1.10
CA VAL A 5 -17.66 25.99 -1.18
C VAL A 5 -17.39 25.09 0.03
N LEU A 6 -18.33 24.96 0.98
CA LEU A 6 -18.26 23.98 2.07
C LEU A 6 -18.74 22.59 1.60
N GLY A 7 -18.18 22.15 0.46
CA GLY A 7 -18.58 20.99 -0.33
C GLY A 7 -18.20 21.20 -1.81
N PRO A 8 -18.77 20.41 -2.75
CA PRO A 8 -18.65 20.70 -4.18
C PRO A 8 -19.18 22.11 -4.49
N CYS A 9 -18.45 22.87 -5.30
CA CYS A 9 -18.73 24.28 -5.56
C CYS A 9 -20.07 24.45 -6.30
N ARG A 10 -20.98 25.19 -5.68
CA ARG A 10 -22.34 25.47 -6.19
C ARG A 10 -22.64 26.95 -6.14
N VAL A 11 -23.57 27.38 -6.99
CA VAL A 11 -24.10 28.75 -6.95
C VAL A 11 -25.61 28.71 -6.98
N THR A 12 -26.25 29.52 -6.13
CA THR A 12 -27.70 29.69 -6.10
C THR A 12 -28.09 31.14 -6.36
N SER A 13 -29.16 31.29 -7.15
CA SER A 13 -29.80 32.58 -7.47
C SER A 13 -30.89 32.88 -6.44
N GLY A 14 -30.52 33.62 -5.39
CA GLY A 14 -31.39 33.98 -4.28
C GLY A 14 -30.56 34.35 -3.04
N ALA A 15 -31.18 34.96 -2.03
CA ALA A 15 -30.54 35.23 -0.73
C ALA A 15 -30.90 34.18 0.36
N ASP A 16 -31.91 33.34 0.08
CA ASP A 16 -32.42 32.31 1.00
C ASP A 16 -32.21 30.89 0.44
N GLN A 17 -32.29 29.87 1.30
CA GLN A 17 -32.12 28.43 1.00
C GLN A 17 -33.08 27.84 -0.06
N GLY A 18 -33.93 28.66 -0.70
CA GLY A 18 -34.81 28.30 -1.82
C GLY A 18 -34.36 28.85 -3.19
N GLY A 19 -33.16 29.40 -3.30
CA GLY A 19 -32.62 29.95 -4.56
C GLY A 19 -32.47 28.89 -5.66
N ARG A 20 -32.74 29.25 -6.92
CA ARG A 20 -32.56 28.31 -8.04
C ARG A 20 -31.07 28.04 -8.28
N PRO A 21 -30.63 26.78 -8.42
CA PRO A 21 -29.24 26.46 -8.73
C PRO A 21 -28.83 27.02 -10.10
N VAL A 22 -27.64 27.61 -10.16
CA VAL A 22 -27.01 28.16 -11.36
C VAL A 22 -26.08 27.10 -11.94
N THR A 23 -26.29 26.75 -13.21
CA THR A 23 -25.45 25.76 -13.90
C THR A 23 -24.10 26.37 -14.27
N LEU A 24 -23.05 26.03 -13.52
CA LEU A 24 -21.68 26.56 -13.67
C LEU A 24 -20.86 25.94 -14.83
N GLY A 25 -21.42 24.98 -15.57
CA GLY A 25 -20.78 24.30 -16.69
C GLY A 25 -19.82 23.17 -16.27
N VAL A 26 -18.71 23.01 -16.99
CA VAL A 26 -17.77 21.87 -16.82
C VAL A 26 -17.04 21.92 -15.47
N ARG A 27 -16.52 20.77 -14.99
CA ARG A 27 -15.81 20.65 -13.70
C ARG A 27 -14.73 21.74 -13.51
N LYS A 28 -13.93 22.03 -14.54
CA LYS A 28 -12.86 23.06 -14.46
C LYS A 28 -13.39 24.49 -14.30
N GLN A 29 -14.62 24.80 -14.73
CA GLN A 29 -15.25 26.10 -14.45
C GLN A 29 -15.65 26.21 -12.97
N ARG A 30 -16.11 25.12 -12.35
CA ARG A 30 -16.35 25.08 -10.90
C ARG A 30 -15.06 25.19 -10.10
N SER A 31 -14.00 24.47 -10.50
CA SER A 31 -12.67 24.60 -9.91
C SER A 31 -12.15 26.04 -10.01
N LEU A 32 -12.32 26.70 -11.15
CA LEU A 32 -11.96 28.12 -11.30
C LEU A 32 -12.71 29.02 -10.31
N LEU A 33 -14.03 28.83 -10.16
CA LEU A 33 -14.82 29.62 -9.22
C LEU A 33 -14.39 29.37 -7.77
N ALA A 34 -14.13 28.11 -7.41
CA ALA A 34 -13.63 27.73 -6.09
C ALA A 34 -12.25 28.36 -5.81
N ALA A 35 -11.33 28.37 -6.78
CA ALA A 35 -10.00 28.98 -6.66
C ALA A 35 -10.09 30.49 -6.40
N LEU A 36 -11.01 31.18 -7.08
CA LEU A 36 -11.23 32.61 -6.86
C LEU A 36 -11.93 32.90 -5.53
N ALA A 37 -12.85 32.02 -5.09
CA ALA A 37 -13.53 32.12 -3.81
C ALA A 37 -12.56 31.93 -2.62
N LEU A 38 -11.60 31.01 -2.75
CA LEU A 38 -10.53 30.76 -1.78
C LEU A 38 -9.77 32.05 -1.42
N HIS A 39 -9.57 32.93 -2.41
CA HIS A 39 -8.84 34.18 -2.28
C HIS A 39 -9.69 35.37 -1.79
N ARG A 40 -10.96 35.16 -1.44
CA ARG A 40 -11.87 36.13 -0.80
C ARG A 40 -11.86 37.52 -1.44
N GLY A 41 -11.92 37.55 -2.76
CA GLY A 41 -11.93 38.78 -3.56
C GLY A 41 -10.59 39.46 -3.75
N ARG A 42 -9.47 38.88 -3.31
CA ARG A 42 -8.15 39.30 -3.79
C ARG A 42 -7.98 38.88 -5.26
N THR A 43 -7.15 39.62 -5.97
CA THR A 43 -6.77 39.28 -7.34
C THR A 43 -5.84 38.08 -7.33
N VAL A 44 -6.20 37.03 -8.07
CA VAL A 44 -5.39 35.83 -8.25
C VAL A 44 -4.68 35.92 -9.60
N PRO A 45 -3.34 35.89 -9.63
CA PRO A 45 -2.57 35.88 -10.88
C PRO A 45 -2.95 34.71 -11.78
N VAL A 46 -2.83 34.87 -13.10
CA VAL A 46 -3.10 33.77 -14.06
C VAL A 46 -2.27 32.53 -13.75
N ASP A 47 -0.97 32.69 -13.44
CA ASP A 47 -0.09 31.55 -13.17
C ASP A 47 -0.53 30.76 -11.93
N THR A 48 -0.95 31.45 -10.86
CA THR A 48 -1.51 30.82 -9.66
C THR A 48 -2.83 30.11 -9.96
N ILE A 49 -3.70 30.69 -10.80
CA ILE A 49 -4.93 30.01 -11.24
C ILE A 49 -4.59 28.76 -12.05
N VAL A 50 -3.55 28.83 -12.89
CA VAL A 50 -3.13 27.69 -13.70
C VAL A 50 -2.62 26.55 -12.82
N GLU A 51 -1.76 26.87 -11.86
CA GLU A 51 -1.25 25.92 -10.87
C GLU A 51 -2.39 25.26 -10.07
N LEU A 52 -3.34 26.04 -9.56
CA LEU A 52 -4.50 25.52 -8.81
C LEU A 52 -5.44 24.63 -9.63
N LEU A 53 -5.53 24.84 -10.94
CA LEU A 53 -6.47 24.10 -11.80
C LEU A 53 -5.84 22.90 -12.49
N TRP A 54 -4.56 22.95 -12.82
CA TRP A 54 -3.90 21.94 -13.65
C TRP A 54 -2.59 21.39 -13.07
N GLY A 55 -2.07 21.95 -11.97
CA GLY A 55 -0.81 21.50 -11.37
C GLY A 55 0.36 21.57 -12.36
N GLU A 56 1.17 20.51 -12.41
CA GLU A 56 2.34 20.41 -13.29
C GLU A 56 1.99 20.15 -14.77
N HIS A 57 0.72 19.90 -15.11
CA HIS A 57 0.28 19.49 -16.45
C HIS A 57 -0.76 20.46 -17.07
N PRO A 58 -0.41 21.72 -17.37
CA PRO A 58 -1.31 22.64 -18.06
C PRO A 58 -1.47 22.27 -19.55
N PRO A 59 -2.68 22.40 -20.13
CA PRO A 59 -2.91 22.13 -21.55
C PRO A 59 -2.19 23.15 -22.46
N PRO A 60 -1.88 22.78 -23.73
CA PRO A 60 -1.35 23.72 -24.71
C PRO A 60 -2.27 24.93 -24.87
N GLY A 61 -1.73 26.15 -24.78
CA GLY A 61 -2.55 27.36 -24.87
C GLY A 61 -3.42 27.64 -23.63
N VAL A 62 -2.98 27.23 -22.43
CA VAL A 62 -3.71 27.35 -21.16
C VAL A 62 -4.36 28.71 -20.89
N VAL A 63 -3.73 29.81 -21.33
CA VAL A 63 -4.28 31.18 -21.16
C VAL A 63 -5.58 31.36 -21.96
N ALA A 64 -5.66 30.83 -23.19
CA ALA A 64 -6.86 30.90 -24.02
C ALA A 64 -7.99 30.01 -23.45
N THR A 65 -7.63 28.84 -22.92
CA THR A 65 -8.55 27.94 -22.23
C THR A 65 -9.11 28.58 -20.96
N LEU A 66 -8.26 29.24 -20.16
CA LEU A 66 -8.66 29.98 -18.96
C LEU A 66 -9.62 31.12 -19.31
N GLN A 67 -9.34 31.90 -20.36
CA GLN A 67 -10.24 32.95 -20.83
C GLN A 67 -11.61 32.40 -21.25
N THR A 68 -11.65 31.22 -21.85
CA THR A 68 -12.90 30.51 -22.20
C THR A 68 -13.70 30.12 -20.96
N TYR A 69 -13.03 29.60 -19.91
CA TYR A 69 -13.68 29.29 -18.64
C TYR A 69 -14.19 30.54 -17.92
N VAL A 70 -13.42 31.63 -17.91
CA VAL A 70 -13.87 32.92 -17.36
C VAL A 70 -15.08 33.48 -18.12
N ALA A 71 -15.09 33.36 -19.45
CA ALA A 71 -16.24 33.78 -20.26
C ALA A 71 -17.50 32.95 -19.96
N GLY A 72 -17.34 31.63 -19.80
CA GLY A 72 -18.41 30.72 -19.39
C GLY A 72 -18.97 31.07 -18.00
N LEU A 73 -18.11 31.29 -17.01
CA LEU A 73 -18.52 31.70 -15.66
C LEU A 73 -19.24 33.06 -15.67
N ARG A 74 -18.75 34.06 -16.41
CA ARG A 74 -19.43 35.36 -16.53
C ARG A 74 -20.82 35.23 -17.13
N LYS A 75 -21.00 34.36 -18.12
CA LYS A 75 -22.31 34.08 -18.73
C LYS A 75 -23.26 33.38 -17.74
N ALA A 76 -22.75 32.47 -16.92
CA ALA A 76 -23.54 31.75 -15.92
C ALA A 76 -23.93 32.64 -14.73
N LEU A 77 -23.01 33.46 -14.23
CA LEU A 77 -23.19 34.27 -13.02
C LEU A 77 -23.88 35.63 -13.29
N GLU A 78 -23.74 36.18 -14.49
CA GLU A 78 -24.33 37.46 -14.90
C GLU A 78 -25.16 37.31 -16.20
N PRO A 79 -26.24 36.50 -16.22
CA PRO A 79 -26.97 36.17 -17.45
C PRO A 79 -27.66 37.38 -18.10
N ASP A 80 -28.07 38.37 -17.30
CA ASP A 80 -28.74 39.60 -17.77
C ASP A 80 -27.75 40.72 -18.16
N ARG A 81 -26.44 40.43 -18.18
CA ARG A 81 -25.42 41.43 -18.50
C ARG A 81 -25.47 41.81 -19.99
N ALA A 82 -25.65 43.10 -20.27
CA ALA A 82 -25.65 43.61 -21.64
C ALA A 82 -24.35 43.27 -22.41
N PRO A 83 -24.42 42.99 -23.72
CA PRO A 83 -23.24 42.73 -24.54
C PRO A 83 -22.22 43.87 -24.43
N ARG A 84 -20.94 43.53 -24.13
CA ARG A 84 -19.81 44.46 -23.93
C ARG A 84 -19.85 45.32 -22.64
N ALA A 85 -20.80 45.13 -21.74
CA ALA A 85 -20.73 45.73 -20.40
C ALA A 85 -19.63 45.03 -19.55
N PRO A 86 -18.94 45.76 -18.65
CA PRO A 86 -17.93 45.17 -17.78
C PRO A 86 -18.53 44.11 -16.84
N ALA A 87 -17.80 43.03 -16.61
CA ALA A 87 -18.17 42.03 -15.60
C ALA A 87 -18.07 42.63 -14.20
N THR A 88 -19.05 42.35 -13.33
CA THR A 88 -19.07 42.85 -11.95
C THR A 88 -18.73 41.78 -10.92
N VAL A 89 -18.97 40.50 -11.24
CA VAL A 89 -18.76 39.36 -10.33
C VAL A 89 -17.37 38.75 -10.48
N VAL A 90 -17.03 38.24 -11.67
CA VAL A 90 -15.67 37.77 -11.97
C VAL A 90 -14.95 38.86 -12.75
N VAL A 91 -14.23 39.72 -12.02
CA VAL A 91 -13.57 40.90 -12.59
C VAL A 91 -12.15 40.57 -13.03
N THR A 92 -11.73 41.13 -14.16
CA THR A 92 -10.32 41.11 -14.54
C THR A 92 -9.64 42.27 -13.81
N SER A 93 -8.56 42.00 -13.08
CA SER A 93 -7.84 43.00 -12.30
C SER A 93 -6.34 42.78 -12.49
N GLY A 94 -5.63 43.74 -13.07
CA GLY A 94 -4.20 43.57 -13.38
C GLY A 94 -3.96 42.38 -14.33
N THR A 95 -3.01 41.52 -13.98
CA THR A 95 -2.64 40.29 -14.73
C THR A 95 -3.43 39.05 -14.30
N GLY A 96 -4.56 39.22 -13.60
CA GLY A 96 -5.31 38.13 -13.00
C GLY A 96 -6.82 38.36 -12.93
N TYR A 97 -7.50 37.50 -12.17
CA TYR A 97 -8.95 37.53 -11.97
C TYR A 97 -9.29 37.61 -10.48
N ALA A 98 -10.43 38.22 -10.14
CA ALA A 98 -10.92 38.29 -8.77
C ALA A 98 -12.43 38.02 -8.74
N LEU A 99 -12.89 37.34 -7.68
CA LEU A 99 -14.31 37.16 -7.40
C LEU A 99 -14.80 38.27 -6.46
N ARG A 100 -15.59 39.20 -6.98
CA ARG A 100 -16.18 40.32 -6.22
C ARG A 100 -17.55 39.91 -5.71
N LEU A 101 -17.58 39.48 -4.45
CA LEU A 101 -18.81 39.15 -3.74
C LEU A 101 -18.81 39.78 -2.35
N PRO A 102 -19.98 40.19 -1.83
CA PRO A 102 -20.15 40.44 -0.41
C PRO A 102 -19.73 39.20 0.40
N PRO A 103 -19.06 39.33 1.56
CA PRO A 103 -18.74 38.18 2.42
C PRO A 103 -19.97 37.37 2.83
N THR A 104 -21.14 38.01 2.92
CA THR A 104 -22.43 37.37 3.20
C THR A 104 -22.92 36.44 2.09
N ASP A 105 -22.30 36.49 0.90
CA ASP A 105 -22.68 35.71 -0.27
C ASP A 105 -21.74 34.50 -0.48
N LEU A 106 -20.76 34.28 0.41
CA LEU A 106 -19.88 33.12 0.44
C LEU A 106 -20.12 32.31 1.72
N ASP A 107 -20.53 31.04 1.60
CA ASP A 107 -20.86 30.17 2.74
C ASP A 107 -19.69 30.00 3.73
N ALA A 108 -18.45 29.86 3.26
CA ALA A 108 -17.26 29.76 4.11
C ALA A 108 -17.02 31.02 4.94
N ALA A 109 -17.33 32.21 4.40
CA ALA A 109 -17.23 33.47 5.14
C ALA A 109 -18.38 33.60 6.15
N ARG A 110 -19.62 33.28 5.75
CA ARG A 110 -20.79 33.24 6.65
C ARG A 110 -20.57 32.30 7.82
N PHE A 111 -20.03 31.12 7.56
CA PHE A 111 -19.71 30.12 8.56
C PHE A 111 -18.68 30.66 9.55
N ALA A 112 -17.55 31.17 9.07
CA ALA A 112 -16.50 31.72 9.92
C ALA A 112 -17.01 32.91 10.76
N ASP A 113 -17.80 33.81 10.16
CA ASP A 113 -18.38 34.97 10.85
C ASP A 113 -19.39 34.57 11.93
N ALA A 114 -20.26 33.60 11.64
CA ALA A 114 -21.24 33.08 12.59
C ALA A 114 -20.56 32.42 13.80
N VAL A 115 -19.60 31.52 13.56
CA VAL A 115 -18.83 30.86 14.63
C VAL A 115 -18.08 31.90 15.46
N THR A 116 -17.38 32.84 14.83
CA THR A 116 -16.65 33.90 15.54
C THR A 116 -17.56 34.84 16.33
N ALA A 117 -18.77 35.12 15.84
CA ALA A 117 -19.76 35.94 16.54
C ALA A 117 -20.32 35.22 17.76
N VAL A 118 -20.67 33.94 17.64
CA VAL A 118 -21.19 33.13 18.75
C VAL A 118 -20.10 32.88 19.79
N HIS A 119 -18.91 32.48 19.36
CA HIS A 119 -17.76 32.25 20.25
C HIS A 119 -17.44 33.48 21.11
N ARG A 120 -17.41 34.68 20.49
CA ARG A 120 -17.24 35.95 21.22
C ARG A 120 -18.39 36.25 22.19
N ARG A 121 -19.63 35.90 21.83
CA ARG A 121 -20.82 36.10 22.68
C ARG A 121 -20.83 35.17 23.90
N LEU A 122 -20.32 33.95 23.75
CA LEU A 122 -20.14 33.00 24.84
C LEU A 122 -18.92 33.36 25.72
N GLY A 123 -17.90 34.01 25.16
CA GLY A 123 -16.74 34.55 25.89
C GLY A 123 -15.84 33.48 26.52
N PRO A 124 -14.90 33.82 27.44
CA PRO A 124 -14.02 32.86 28.13
C PRO A 124 -14.75 31.91 29.10
N THR A 125 -16.07 31.78 28.97
CA THR A 125 -16.83 30.72 29.62
C THR A 125 -16.67 29.36 28.93
N SER A 126 -15.78 29.21 27.94
CA SER A 126 -15.43 27.91 27.35
C SER A 126 -14.96 26.90 28.40
N SER A 127 -14.43 27.36 29.55
CA SER A 127 -14.10 26.43 30.64
C SER A 127 -15.33 25.66 31.12
N VAL A 128 -15.25 24.34 30.98
CA VAL A 128 -16.33 23.38 31.34
C VAL A 128 -16.71 23.47 32.82
N THR A 129 -15.79 23.90 33.68
CA THR A 129 -15.98 24.04 35.14
C THR A 129 -16.39 25.44 35.60
N ALA A 130 -16.43 26.44 34.73
CA ALA A 130 -16.76 27.80 35.12
C ALA A 130 -18.29 28.00 35.27
N PRO A 131 -18.78 28.61 36.37
CA PRO A 131 -20.19 28.95 36.51
C PRO A 131 -20.59 30.00 35.47
N SER A 132 -21.56 29.66 34.62
CA SER A 132 -22.04 30.56 33.56
C SER A 132 -23.01 31.61 34.12
N ARG A 133 -22.81 32.87 33.71
CA ARG A 133 -23.76 33.98 33.93
C ARG A 133 -24.62 34.26 32.69
N THR A 134 -24.52 33.43 31.64
CA THR A 134 -25.25 33.59 30.39
C THR A 134 -26.70 33.17 30.57
N ASP A 135 -27.64 34.02 30.15
CA ASP A 135 -29.07 33.71 30.23
C ASP A 135 -29.46 32.61 29.21
N ALA A 136 -30.55 31.90 29.50
CA ALA A 136 -31.02 30.79 28.66
C ALA A 136 -31.43 31.23 27.23
N GLY A 137 -31.85 32.49 27.05
CA GLY A 137 -32.21 33.03 25.73
C GLY A 137 -30.98 33.16 24.84
N THR A 138 -29.89 33.69 25.37
CA THR A 138 -28.60 33.80 24.67
C THR A 138 -28.03 32.42 24.30
N LEU A 139 -28.15 31.43 25.20
CA LEU A 139 -27.71 30.05 24.93
C LEU A 139 -28.53 29.37 23.83
N THR A 140 -29.85 29.57 23.83
CA THR A 140 -30.74 29.02 22.80
C THR A 140 -30.41 29.62 21.43
N ALA A 141 -30.25 30.94 21.36
CA ALA A 141 -29.84 31.62 20.13
C ALA A 141 -28.47 31.12 19.62
N ALA A 142 -27.51 30.86 20.51
CA ALA A 142 -26.21 30.30 20.14
C ALA A 142 -26.33 28.88 19.54
N VAL A 143 -27.19 28.02 20.10
CA VAL A 143 -27.43 26.66 19.58
C VAL A 143 -28.05 26.70 18.18
N ASP A 144 -29.01 27.59 17.96
CA ASP A 144 -29.72 27.73 16.68
C ASP A 144 -28.81 28.37 15.60
N GLU A 145 -28.05 29.42 15.96
CA GLU A 145 -27.09 30.08 15.07
C GLU A 145 -25.97 29.10 14.64
N LEU A 146 -25.38 28.35 15.58
CA LEU A 146 -24.35 27.34 15.26
C LEU A 146 -24.93 26.15 14.52
N GLY A 147 -26.16 25.72 14.83
CA GLY A 147 -26.85 24.68 14.07
C GLY A 147 -27.06 25.07 12.61
N THR A 148 -27.46 26.32 12.37
CA THR A 148 -27.62 26.88 11.01
C THR A 148 -26.27 26.96 10.29
N ALA A 149 -25.22 27.40 10.98
CA ALA A 149 -23.87 27.50 10.41
C ALA A 149 -23.27 26.13 10.05
N LEU A 150 -23.38 25.14 10.94
CA LEU A 150 -22.95 23.76 10.68
C LEU A 150 -23.74 23.13 9.53
N GLY A 151 -25.02 23.50 9.35
CA GLY A 151 -25.85 23.07 8.23
C GLY A 151 -25.40 23.57 6.85
N LEU A 152 -24.46 24.53 6.77
CA LEU A 152 -23.87 24.97 5.49
C LEU A 152 -22.90 23.94 4.89
N TRP A 153 -22.46 22.95 5.67
CA TRP A 153 -21.51 21.93 5.22
C TRP A 153 -22.22 20.80 4.47
N HIS A 154 -21.73 20.49 3.26
CA HIS A 154 -22.30 19.51 2.34
C HIS A 154 -21.27 18.51 1.80
N GLY A 155 -20.05 18.52 2.35
CA GLY A 155 -18.94 17.66 1.96
C GLY A 155 -17.61 18.27 2.40
N GLU A 156 -16.52 17.82 1.78
CA GLU A 156 -15.19 18.40 1.97
C GLU A 156 -15.15 19.85 1.41
N PRO A 157 -14.68 20.85 2.18
CA PRO A 157 -14.56 22.21 1.69
C PRO A 157 -13.65 22.30 0.46
N TYR A 158 -14.03 23.09 -0.55
CA TYR A 158 -13.28 23.26 -1.79
C TYR A 158 -12.95 21.94 -2.51
N ALA A 159 -13.89 20.99 -2.54
CA ALA A 159 -13.71 19.67 -3.16
C ALA A 159 -13.30 19.70 -4.65
N ASP A 160 -13.61 20.78 -5.39
CA ASP A 160 -13.24 20.91 -6.81
C ASP A 160 -11.77 21.32 -7.04
N LEU A 161 -10.96 21.60 -6.00
CA LEU A 161 -9.58 22.12 -6.10
C LEU A 161 -8.45 21.07 -5.93
N ALA A 162 -8.77 19.77 -5.88
CA ALA A 162 -7.77 18.71 -5.63
C ALA A 162 -6.88 19.03 -4.40
N ASP A 163 -5.64 18.53 -4.35
CA ASP A 163 -4.74 18.64 -3.17
C ASP A 163 -3.80 19.85 -3.18
N ALA A 164 -4.18 20.92 -3.89
CA ALA A 164 -3.42 22.17 -3.93
C ALA A 164 -3.14 22.72 -2.52
N GLU A 165 -1.93 23.25 -2.31
CA GLU A 165 -1.44 23.64 -0.97
C GLU A 165 -2.33 24.68 -0.28
N ASP A 166 -2.76 25.72 -1.00
CA ASP A 166 -3.67 26.74 -0.48
C ASP A 166 -5.05 26.16 -0.10
N ALA A 167 -5.54 25.18 -0.85
CA ALA A 167 -6.81 24.51 -0.57
C ALA A 167 -6.70 23.64 0.69
N ARG A 168 -5.60 22.90 0.87
CA ARG A 168 -5.33 22.13 2.10
C ARG A 168 -5.26 23.04 3.32
N ALA A 169 -4.57 24.16 3.22
CA ALA A 169 -4.44 25.11 4.33
C ALA A 169 -5.81 25.70 4.75
N GLU A 170 -6.67 26.06 3.79
CA GLU A 170 -8.01 26.56 4.10
C GLU A 170 -8.96 25.46 4.58
N ARG A 171 -8.88 24.22 4.06
CA ARG A 171 -9.63 23.08 4.59
C ARG A 171 -9.31 22.85 6.05
N ALA A 172 -8.03 22.76 6.41
CA ALA A 172 -7.59 22.62 7.80
C ALA A 172 -8.11 23.77 8.69
N ARG A 173 -8.06 25.03 8.21
CA ARG A 173 -8.60 26.18 8.95
C ARG A 173 -10.11 26.08 9.18
N LEU A 174 -10.86 25.63 8.17
CA LEU A 174 -12.32 25.49 8.24
C LEU A 174 -12.75 24.31 9.13
N ASP A 175 -12.03 23.19 9.06
CA ASP A 175 -12.26 22.03 9.92
C ASP A 175 -12.00 22.37 11.39
N GLU A 176 -10.94 23.13 11.68
CA GLU A 176 -10.68 23.66 13.02
C GLU A 176 -11.82 24.57 13.52
N LEU A 177 -12.32 25.47 12.68
CA LEU A 177 -13.49 26.31 13.00
C LEU A 177 -14.77 25.48 13.21
N ARG A 178 -14.92 24.36 12.49
CA ARG A 178 -16.03 23.42 12.67
C ARG A 178 -15.98 22.72 14.01
N LEU A 179 -14.80 22.33 14.47
CA LEU A 179 -14.64 21.76 15.80
C LEU A 179 -14.98 22.79 16.89
N VAL A 180 -14.53 24.04 16.76
CA VAL A 180 -14.92 25.13 17.68
C VAL A 180 -16.44 25.31 17.72
N ALA A 181 -17.11 25.29 16.57
CA ALA A 181 -18.56 25.41 16.48
C ALA A 181 -19.31 24.25 17.17
N LEU A 182 -18.80 23.02 17.04
CA LEU A 182 -19.37 21.84 17.70
C LEU A 182 -19.18 21.90 19.22
N GLU A 183 -18.00 22.33 19.68
CA GLU A 183 -17.68 22.51 21.09
C GLU A 183 -18.58 23.57 21.74
N ASP A 184 -18.68 24.75 21.14
CA ASP A 184 -19.52 25.85 21.63
C ASP A 184 -21.01 25.47 21.67
N ARG A 185 -21.49 24.77 20.63
CA ARG A 185 -22.88 24.29 20.56
C ARG A 185 -23.15 23.23 21.64
N ALA A 186 -22.22 22.31 21.85
CA ALA A 186 -22.34 21.26 22.86
C ALA A 186 -22.34 21.85 24.28
N LEU A 187 -21.43 22.78 24.58
CA LEU A 187 -21.39 23.48 25.86
C LEU A 187 -22.68 24.24 26.14
N ALA A 188 -23.22 24.95 25.13
CA ALA A 188 -24.50 25.66 25.26
C ALA A 188 -25.67 24.70 25.55
N ARG A 189 -25.74 23.56 24.86
CA ARG A 189 -26.76 22.51 25.11
C ARG A 189 -26.62 21.88 26.50
N ILE A 190 -25.40 21.61 26.97
CA ILE A 190 -25.16 21.10 28.34
C ILE A 190 -25.65 22.10 29.40
N ARG A 191 -25.44 23.41 29.16
CA ARG A 191 -25.91 24.49 30.06
C ARG A 191 -27.42 24.68 30.02
N LEU A 192 -28.07 24.41 28.89
CA LEU A 192 -29.53 24.36 28.76
C LEU A 192 -30.16 23.10 29.39
N GLY A 193 -29.36 22.21 29.99
CA GLY A 193 -29.84 20.99 30.62
C GLY A 193 -30.03 19.81 29.68
N GLN A 194 -29.56 19.90 28.43
CA GLN A 194 -29.71 18.85 27.41
C GLN A 194 -28.56 17.82 27.41
N HIS A 195 -27.85 17.68 28.53
CA HIS A 195 -26.60 16.91 28.67
C HIS A 195 -26.73 15.44 28.23
N ALA A 196 -27.85 14.76 28.54
CA ALA A 196 -28.05 13.36 28.16
C ALA A 196 -28.12 13.15 26.64
N THR A 197 -28.66 14.13 25.90
CA THR A 197 -28.80 14.05 24.43
C THR A 197 -27.52 14.39 23.66
N VAL A 198 -26.53 14.98 24.34
CA VAL A 198 -25.27 15.42 23.74
C VAL A 198 -24.11 14.48 24.08
N ALA A 199 -24.20 13.71 25.17
CA ALA A 199 -23.13 12.82 25.63
C ALA A 199 -22.62 11.85 24.55
N ALA A 200 -23.53 11.14 23.85
CA ALA A 200 -23.15 10.20 22.79
C ALA A 200 -22.51 10.88 21.56
N GLU A 201 -22.97 12.08 21.20
CA GLU A 201 -22.40 12.89 20.12
C GLU A 201 -20.95 13.31 20.46
N LEU A 202 -20.72 13.71 21.72
CA LEU A 202 -19.40 14.12 22.21
C LEU A 202 -18.44 12.94 22.39
N GLU A 203 -18.91 11.78 22.84
CA GLU A 203 -18.08 10.56 22.93
C GLU A 203 -17.54 10.18 21.54
N SER A 204 -18.38 10.23 20.50
CA SER A 204 -17.96 9.97 19.11
C SER A 204 -16.98 11.02 18.59
N LEU A 205 -17.19 12.30 18.90
CA LEU A 205 -16.29 13.38 18.47
C LEU A 205 -14.94 13.33 19.20
N ALA A 206 -14.93 13.00 20.48
CA ALA A 206 -13.70 12.85 21.27
C ALA A 206 -12.86 11.67 20.77
N ALA A 207 -13.50 10.55 20.39
CA ALA A 207 -12.82 9.42 19.77
C ALA A 207 -12.22 9.76 18.39
N ALA A 208 -12.92 10.57 17.57
CA ALA A 208 -12.42 11.01 16.27
C ALA A 208 -11.29 12.07 16.36
N HIS A 209 -11.23 12.81 17.47
CA HIS A 209 -10.24 13.86 17.73
C HIS A 209 -9.53 13.65 19.08
N PRO A 210 -8.75 12.56 19.22
CA PRO A 210 -8.23 12.09 20.51
C PRO A 210 -7.36 13.13 21.24
N LEU A 211 -6.63 13.96 20.50
CA LEU A 211 -5.72 14.97 21.08
C LEU A 211 -6.42 16.28 21.49
N ARG A 212 -7.72 16.41 21.24
CA ARG A 212 -8.49 17.63 21.55
C ARG A 212 -9.15 17.52 22.92
N GLU A 213 -8.36 17.78 23.96
CA GLU A 213 -8.74 17.64 25.39
C GLU A 213 -10.09 18.27 25.76
N HIS A 214 -10.46 19.36 25.09
CA HIS A 214 -11.71 20.08 25.34
C HIS A 214 -12.97 19.24 25.02
N LEU A 215 -12.94 18.42 23.96
CA LEU A 215 -14.05 17.51 23.63
C LEU A 215 -14.23 16.43 24.70
N TRP A 216 -13.13 15.89 25.23
CA TRP A 216 -13.13 14.95 26.35
C TRP A 216 -13.71 15.58 27.62
N ALA A 217 -13.37 16.85 27.89
CA ALA A 217 -13.93 17.58 29.03
C ALA A 217 -15.45 17.79 28.89
N LEU A 218 -15.94 18.14 27.70
CA LEU A 218 -17.38 18.28 27.44
C LEU A 218 -18.12 16.94 27.57
N ALA A 219 -17.56 15.84 27.05
CA ALA A 219 -18.13 14.50 27.14
C ALA A 219 -18.24 14.05 28.61
N ALA A 220 -17.14 14.18 29.37
CA ALA A 220 -17.09 13.85 30.79
C ALA A 220 -18.09 14.70 31.61
N LEU A 221 -18.23 15.99 31.31
CA LEU A 221 -19.23 16.83 31.98
C LEU A 221 -20.66 16.39 31.67
N ALA A 222 -20.96 16.08 30.40
CA ALA A 222 -22.29 15.63 29.98
C ALA A 222 -22.66 14.30 30.67
N LEU A 223 -21.73 13.35 30.75
CA LEU A 223 -21.87 12.08 31.46
C LEU A 223 -22.08 12.28 32.96
N ALA A 224 -21.23 13.11 33.59
CA ALA A 224 -21.35 13.41 35.01
C ALA A 224 -22.72 14.01 35.35
N ARG A 225 -23.19 15.02 34.60
CA ARG A 225 -24.51 15.63 34.80
C ARG A 225 -25.69 14.71 34.48
N SER A 226 -25.48 13.67 33.68
CA SER A 226 -26.46 12.61 33.42
C SER A 226 -26.50 11.53 34.52
N GLY A 227 -25.74 11.69 35.60
CA GLY A 227 -25.65 10.70 36.69
C GLY A 227 -24.67 9.55 36.42
N ARG A 228 -23.92 9.59 35.31
CA ARG A 228 -22.96 8.56 34.88
C ARG A 228 -21.53 8.94 35.28
N GLN A 229 -21.30 9.15 36.58
CA GLN A 229 -20.00 9.63 37.10
C GLN A 229 -18.84 8.64 36.88
N ALA A 230 -19.10 7.34 37.02
CA ALA A 230 -18.09 6.31 36.79
C ALA A 230 -17.60 6.34 35.33
N ASP A 231 -18.53 6.48 34.39
CA ASP A 231 -18.22 6.58 32.95
C ASP A 231 -17.45 7.87 32.64
N ALA A 232 -17.79 8.99 33.29
CA ALA A 232 -17.05 10.25 33.14
C ALA A 232 -15.60 10.14 33.64
N LEU A 233 -15.36 9.46 34.77
CA LEU A 233 -14.01 9.24 35.29
C LEU A 233 -13.21 8.23 34.44
N ALA A 234 -13.86 7.19 33.93
CA ALA A 234 -13.25 6.25 32.99
C ALA A 234 -12.83 6.96 31.69
N LEU A 235 -13.66 7.88 31.20
CA LEU A 235 -13.37 8.70 30.01
C LEU A 235 -12.18 9.64 30.25
N ILE A 236 -12.07 10.25 31.45
CA ILE A 236 -10.89 11.07 31.84
C ILE A 236 -9.62 10.21 32.01
N GLN A 237 -9.74 8.96 32.44
CA GLN A 237 -8.60 8.04 32.48
C GLN A 237 -8.15 7.65 31.07
N GLY A 238 -9.10 7.39 30.16
CA GLY A 238 -8.82 7.09 28.76
C GLY A 238 -8.03 8.20 28.07
N VAL A 239 -8.46 9.47 28.20
CA VAL A 239 -7.72 10.60 27.59
C VAL A 239 -6.34 10.79 28.19
N ARG A 240 -6.14 10.47 29.48
CA ARG A 240 -4.81 10.54 30.12
C ARG A 240 -3.85 9.53 29.49
N THR A 241 -4.31 8.31 29.24
CA THR A 241 -3.52 7.30 28.52
C THR A 241 -3.22 7.77 27.11
N VAL A 242 -4.22 8.29 26.37
CA VAL A 242 -4.02 8.80 25.00
C VAL A 242 -3.04 9.96 24.93
N LEU A 243 -3.10 10.95 25.82
CA LEU A 243 -2.17 12.09 25.83
C LEU A 243 -0.74 11.70 26.26
N ASP A 244 -0.62 10.75 27.19
CA ASP A 244 0.67 10.21 27.62
C ASP A 244 1.31 9.38 26.50
N ASP A 245 0.53 8.51 25.86
CA ASP A 245 0.98 7.63 24.78
C ASP A 245 1.35 8.40 23.49
N GLU A 246 0.54 9.38 23.09
CA GLU A 246 0.72 10.11 21.82
C GLU A 246 1.61 11.36 21.95
N LEU A 247 1.60 12.05 23.10
CA LEU A 247 2.31 13.33 23.28
C LEU A 247 3.28 13.34 24.48
N GLY A 248 3.25 12.35 25.37
CA GLY A 248 4.02 12.34 26.62
C GLY A 248 3.63 13.47 27.58
N LEU A 249 2.39 13.96 27.48
CA LEU A 249 1.88 15.09 28.26
C LEU A 249 0.80 14.63 29.25
N GLU A 250 0.86 15.19 30.45
CA GLU A 250 -0.22 15.04 31.43
C GLU A 250 -1.45 15.89 31.04
N PRO A 251 -2.68 15.47 31.42
CA PRO A 251 -3.90 16.22 31.12
C PRO A 251 -3.81 17.67 31.56
N GLY A 252 -4.30 18.55 30.71
CA GLY A 252 -4.35 19.99 30.91
C GLY A 252 -5.15 20.38 32.16
N PRO A 253 -5.01 21.64 32.60
CA PRO A 253 -5.66 22.14 33.82
C PRO A 253 -7.19 21.97 33.79
N GLU A 254 -7.83 22.09 32.62
CA GLU A 254 -9.29 21.96 32.48
C GLU A 254 -9.81 20.56 32.83
N LEU A 255 -9.20 19.50 32.27
CA LEU A 255 -9.56 18.11 32.57
C LEU A 255 -9.28 17.74 34.03
N ARG A 256 -8.16 18.20 34.59
CA ARG A 256 -7.83 17.97 36.01
C ARG A 256 -8.81 18.67 36.95
N SER A 257 -9.21 19.91 36.63
CA SER A 257 -10.23 20.63 37.39
C SER A 257 -11.59 19.95 37.31
N LEU A 258 -11.97 19.43 36.14
CA LEU A 258 -13.21 18.67 35.96
C LEU A 258 -13.20 17.35 36.73
N GLN A 259 -12.08 16.60 36.68
CA GLN A 259 -11.90 15.37 37.45
C GLN A 259 -12.11 15.63 38.93
N GLN A 260 -11.49 16.69 39.46
CA GLN A 260 -11.65 17.06 40.86
C GLN A 260 -13.09 17.44 41.19
N ALA A 261 -13.77 18.20 40.32
CA ALA A 261 -15.16 18.58 40.49
C ALA A 261 -16.13 17.38 40.40
N ILE A 262 -15.81 16.32 39.64
CA ILE A 262 -16.58 15.08 39.61
C ILE A 262 -16.37 14.30 40.91
N LEU A 263 -15.13 14.21 41.41
CA LEU A 263 -14.79 13.53 42.67
C LEU A 263 -15.40 14.21 43.90
N THR A 264 -15.49 15.55 43.91
CA THR A 264 -16.15 16.33 44.97
C THR A 264 -17.66 16.49 44.77
N GLN A 265 -18.20 15.97 43.67
CA GLN A 265 -19.60 16.10 43.24
C GLN A 265 -20.06 17.55 42.94
N ASP A 266 -19.14 18.51 42.89
CA ASP A 266 -19.43 19.91 42.56
C ASP A 266 -19.93 20.09 41.12
N ALA A 267 -19.49 19.22 40.19
CA ALA A 267 -19.88 19.26 38.77
C ALA A 267 -21.38 18.96 38.53
N LEU A 268 -22.06 18.37 39.52
CA LEU A 268 -23.50 18.04 39.48
C LEU A 268 -24.42 19.23 39.83
N ALA A 269 -23.89 20.31 40.41
CA ALA A 269 -24.70 21.45 40.84
C ALA A 269 -25.22 22.23 39.62
N ALA A 270 -26.40 21.85 39.11
CA ALA A 270 -27.14 22.65 38.14
C ALA A 270 -27.74 23.91 38.79
N PRO A 271 -27.86 25.04 38.09
CA PRO A 271 -28.82 26.08 38.48
C PRO A 271 -30.26 25.52 38.40
N PRO A 272 -31.19 26.00 39.25
CA PRO A 272 -32.55 25.47 39.31
C PRO A 272 -33.28 25.71 37.98
N ALA A 273 -33.80 24.64 37.37
CA ALA A 273 -34.69 24.75 36.21
C ALA A 273 -36.11 25.20 36.65
N PRO A 274 -36.86 25.91 35.78
CA PRO A 274 -38.23 26.36 36.07
C PRO A 274 -39.25 25.20 36.06
N GLU A 275 -40.39 25.45 36.70
CA GLU A 275 -41.44 24.52 37.11
C GLU A 275 -41.99 23.49 36.09
N ALA A 276 -42.04 22.25 36.56
CA ALA A 276 -43.07 21.21 36.51
C ALA A 276 -44.14 21.16 35.38
N VAL A 277 -44.27 19.97 34.78
CA VAL A 277 -45.55 19.37 34.35
C VAL A 277 -45.58 17.90 34.81
N PRO A 278 -46.68 17.37 35.39
CA PRO A 278 -46.67 16.15 36.20
C PRO A 278 -46.93 14.87 35.40
N VAL A 279 -46.26 13.77 35.76
CA VAL A 279 -46.62 12.41 35.33
C VAL A 279 -46.96 11.53 36.55
N VAL A 280 -48.10 10.86 36.43
CA VAL A 280 -48.89 10.06 37.38
C VAL A 280 -48.18 8.73 37.76
N PRO A 281 -48.42 8.15 38.96
CA PRO A 281 -47.53 7.18 39.59
C PRO A 281 -47.85 5.72 39.21
N ARG A 282 -46.81 4.86 39.17
CA ARG A 282 -46.97 3.40 39.19
C ARG A 282 -46.01 2.74 40.19
N THR A 283 -46.63 2.33 41.30
CA THR A 283 -46.53 1.06 42.04
C THR A 283 -45.20 0.30 42.10
N THR A 284 -44.81 0.08 43.36
CA THR A 284 -43.80 -0.79 43.98
C THR A 284 -43.60 -2.19 43.38
N ALA A 285 -42.33 -2.58 43.22
CA ALA A 285 -41.82 -3.97 43.17
C ALA A 285 -40.40 -4.03 43.82
N PRO A 286 -39.95 -5.19 44.35
CA PRO A 286 -38.97 -5.33 45.45
C PRO A 286 -37.48 -5.17 45.04
N PRO A 287 -36.53 -5.10 46.01
CA PRO A 287 -35.14 -4.76 45.72
C PRO A 287 -34.44 -5.86 44.90
N PRO A 288 -33.59 -5.52 43.91
CA PRO A 288 -32.87 -6.52 43.14
C PRO A 288 -31.76 -7.12 44.00
N ALA A 289 -31.75 -8.46 44.04
CA ALA A 289 -30.64 -9.26 44.51
C ALA A 289 -29.40 -8.97 43.65
N ALA A 290 -28.24 -8.88 44.30
CA ALA A 290 -26.96 -8.82 43.63
C ALA A 290 -26.67 -10.16 42.92
N SER A 291 -26.62 -10.15 41.60
CA SER A 291 -25.94 -11.16 40.79
C SER A 291 -24.56 -10.62 40.41
N PRO A 292 -23.45 -11.30 40.73
CA PRO A 292 -22.14 -10.99 40.16
C PRO A 292 -21.99 -11.68 38.78
N LEU A 293 -21.42 -10.95 37.82
CA LEU A 293 -21.00 -11.40 36.48
C LEU A 293 -22.09 -11.58 35.41
N GLU A 294 -22.80 -10.50 35.08
CA GLU A 294 -23.24 -10.25 33.71
C GLU A 294 -22.81 -8.82 33.35
N GLY A 295 -21.77 -8.67 32.52
CA GLY A 295 -21.32 -7.33 32.10
C GLY A 295 -19.87 -7.14 31.67
N ALA A 296 -19.06 -8.19 31.49
CA ALA A 296 -17.86 -8.07 30.67
C ALA A 296 -18.24 -8.43 29.23
N ALA A 297 -18.46 -7.41 28.39
CA ALA A 297 -18.60 -7.65 26.95
C ALA A 297 -17.37 -8.42 26.47
N ALA A 298 -17.58 -9.55 25.80
CA ALA A 298 -16.49 -10.28 25.16
C ALA A 298 -15.75 -9.33 24.21
N PRO A 299 -14.41 -9.36 24.14
CA PRO A 299 -13.66 -8.53 23.21
C PRO A 299 -14.12 -8.79 21.77
N ALA A 300 -14.11 -7.75 20.94
CA ALA A 300 -14.70 -7.72 19.60
C ALA A 300 -14.05 -8.64 18.54
N TRP A 301 -13.17 -9.58 18.93
CA TRP A 301 -12.48 -10.49 18.02
C TRP A 301 -12.37 -11.93 18.61
N PRO A 302 -12.48 -12.98 17.77
CA PRO A 302 -12.58 -14.38 18.21
C PRO A 302 -11.25 -14.94 18.76
N LEU A 303 -11.32 -15.99 19.59
CA LEU A 303 -10.13 -16.73 20.02
C LEU A 303 -9.48 -17.45 18.82
N VAL A 304 -8.36 -16.93 18.33
CA VAL A 304 -7.65 -17.49 17.18
C VAL A 304 -6.49 -18.40 17.64
N GLY A 305 -6.37 -19.58 17.02
CA GLY A 305 -5.18 -20.44 17.13
C GLY A 305 -4.99 -21.21 18.44
N ARG A 306 -5.97 -21.21 19.34
CA ARG A 306 -5.88 -21.86 20.65
C ARG A 306 -6.79 -23.08 20.83
N ALA A 307 -7.29 -23.65 19.73
CA ALA A 307 -8.21 -24.78 19.78
C ALA A 307 -7.63 -26.05 20.46
N PRO A 308 -6.38 -26.47 20.19
CA PRO A 308 -5.79 -27.62 20.87
C PRO A 308 -5.66 -27.41 22.38
N GLN A 309 -5.15 -26.24 22.78
CA GLN A 309 -4.94 -25.89 24.19
C GLN A 309 -6.26 -25.73 24.94
N LEU A 310 -7.29 -25.17 24.30
CA LEU A 310 -8.63 -25.11 24.86
C LEU A 310 -9.22 -26.52 25.04
N ALA A 311 -9.12 -27.39 24.03
CA ALA A 311 -9.61 -28.77 24.12
C ALA A 311 -8.92 -29.55 25.25
N GLU A 312 -7.62 -29.34 25.43
CA GLU A 312 -6.82 -29.95 26.50
C GLU A 312 -7.27 -29.49 27.90
N ALA A 313 -7.53 -28.19 28.08
CA ALA A 313 -8.07 -27.64 29.32
C ALA A 313 -9.51 -28.12 29.59
N LEU A 314 -10.35 -28.20 28.55
CA LEU A 314 -11.72 -28.71 28.67
C LEU A 314 -11.77 -30.21 29.00
N THR A 315 -10.79 -30.98 28.54
CA THR A 315 -10.65 -32.38 28.94
C THR A 315 -10.37 -32.49 30.45
N ALA A 316 -9.53 -31.62 31.01
CA ALA A 316 -9.28 -31.58 32.45
C ALA A 316 -10.53 -31.13 33.25
N LEU A 317 -11.37 -30.28 32.66
CA LEU A 317 -12.66 -29.89 33.23
C LEU A 317 -13.65 -31.07 33.25
N GLU A 318 -13.68 -31.88 32.18
CA GLU A 318 -14.51 -33.10 32.12
C GLU A 318 -14.07 -34.15 33.14
N GLU A 319 -12.76 -34.33 33.31
CA GLU A 319 -12.21 -35.17 34.37
C GLU A 319 -12.58 -34.67 35.77
N ALA A 320 -12.69 -33.35 35.97
CA ALA A 320 -13.16 -32.78 37.22
C ALA A 320 -14.66 -33.04 37.45
N LEU A 321 -15.47 -32.88 36.40
CA LEU A 321 -16.91 -33.16 36.44
C LEU A 321 -17.23 -34.63 36.76
N ALA A 322 -16.30 -35.55 36.44
CA ALA A 322 -16.38 -36.95 36.83
C ALA A 322 -16.09 -37.21 38.34
N GLY A 323 -15.96 -36.15 39.16
CA GLY A 323 -15.86 -36.24 40.62
C GLY A 323 -14.43 -36.19 41.17
N ARG A 324 -13.44 -35.81 40.36
CA ARG A 324 -12.03 -35.72 40.77
C ARG A 324 -11.53 -34.28 40.83
N THR A 325 -10.46 -34.06 41.59
CA THR A 325 -9.77 -32.77 41.57
C THR A 325 -8.68 -32.75 40.49
N THR A 326 -8.72 -31.77 39.59
CA THR A 326 -7.73 -31.60 38.51
C THR A 326 -7.04 -30.22 38.59
N PHE A 327 -5.80 -30.17 38.10
CA PHE A 327 -4.98 -28.95 38.08
C PHE A 327 -4.52 -28.70 36.64
N VAL A 328 -4.63 -27.45 36.19
CA VAL A 328 -4.15 -27.01 34.88
C VAL A 328 -3.26 -25.79 35.07
N ALA A 329 -2.13 -25.75 34.36
CA ALA A 329 -1.17 -24.66 34.38
C ALA A 329 -0.99 -24.11 32.97
N LEU A 330 -1.44 -22.88 32.73
CA LEU A 330 -1.18 -22.15 31.49
C LEU A 330 0.12 -21.35 31.63
N VAL A 331 1.13 -21.67 30.82
CA VAL A 331 2.47 -21.07 30.91
C VAL A 331 2.86 -20.46 29.57
N GLY A 332 3.48 -19.28 29.60
CA GLY A 332 3.92 -18.62 28.36
C GLY A 332 4.31 -17.16 28.55
N ALA A 333 4.81 -16.55 27.48
CA ALA A 333 5.28 -15.16 27.48
C ALA A 333 4.18 -14.14 27.88
N PRO A 334 4.54 -12.93 28.36
CA PRO A 334 3.57 -11.86 28.55
C PRO A 334 2.84 -11.51 27.23
N GLY A 335 1.54 -11.27 27.28
CA GLY A 335 0.72 -10.95 26.09
C GLY A 335 0.33 -12.15 25.21
N ILE A 336 0.84 -13.36 25.50
CA ILE A 336 0.62 -14.56 24.67
C ILE A 336 -0.82 -15.10 24.66
N GLY A 337 -1.70 -14.56 25.53
CA GLY A 337 -3.11 -14.94 25.62
C GLY A 337 -3.49 -15.93 26.74
N LYS A 338 -2.67 -16.09 27.79
CA LYS A 338 -2.98 -16.96 28.95
C LYS A 338 -4.34 -16.65 29.60
N SER A 339 -4.55 -15.40 30.01
CA SER A 339 -5.79 -14.98 30.67
C SER A 339 -7.00 -15.10 29.74
N ARG A 340 -6.83 -14.79 28.43
CA ARG A 340 -7.90 -14.97 27.43
C ARG A 340 -8.30 -16.44 27.28
N LEU A 341 -7.34 -17.36 27.25
CA LEU A 341 -7.64 -18.79 27.23
C LEU A 341 -8.32 -19.25 28.52
N ALA A 342 -7.90 -18.74 29.68
CA ALA A 342 -8.56 -19.01 30.96
C ALA A 342 -10.02 -18.52 31.00
N GLU A 343 -10.30 -17.34 30.43
CA GLU A 343 -11.66 -16.80 30.27
C GLU A 343 -12.54 -17.71 29.40
N GLU A 344 -12.02 -18.24 28.30
CA GLU A 344 -12.76 -19.16 27.41
C GLU A 344 -13.06 -20.50 28.11
N VAL A 345 -12.11 -21.01 28.91
CA VAL A 345 -12.36 -22.17 29.78
C VAL A 345 -13.42 -21.86 30.84
N ALA A 346 -13.38 -20.68 31.45
CA ALA A 346 -14.39 -20.24 32.42
C ALA A 346 -15.79 -20.08 31.78
N ALA A 347 -15.88 -19.53 30.57
CA ALA A 347 -17.13 -19.39 29.83
C ALA A 347 -17.71 -20.77 29.47
N ALA A 348 -16.87 -21.70 29.00
CA ALA A 348 -17.26 -23.08 28.73
C ALA A 348 -17.68 -23.83 30.02
N ALA A 349 -17.03 -23.57 31.15
CA ALA A 349 -17.41 -24.13 32.44
C ALA A 349 -18.77 -23.60 32.89
N THR A 350 -19.00 -22.30 32.76
CA THR A 350 -20.27 -21.64 33.13
C THR A 350 -21.43 -22.19 32.30
N SER A 351 -21.25 -22.35 30.99
CA SER A 351 -22.30 -22.92 30.11
C SER A 351 -22.63 -24.38 30.42
N ARG A 352 -21.68 -25.12 31.02
CA ARG A 352 -21.87 -26.49 31.53
C ARG A 352 -22.39 -26.53 32.98
N GLY A 353 -22.77 -25.39 33.55
CA GLY A 353 -23.30 -25.29 34.90
C GLY A 353 -22.25 -25.44 36.01
N VAL A 354 -20.96 -25.31 35.71
CA VAL A 354 -19.88 -25.28 36.71
C VAL A 354 -19.81 -23.90 37.35
N ARG A 355 -19.58 -23.85 38.67
CA ARG A 355 -19.35 -22.60 39.40
C ARG A 355 -17.93 -22.12 39.13
N VAL A 356 -17.74 -20.88 38.66
CA VAL A 356 -16.41 -20.29 38.45
C VAL A 356 -16.07 -19.32 39.58
N LEU A 357 -14.89 -19.49 40.18
CA LEU A 357 -14.37 -18.66 41.27
C LEU A 357 -13.04 -17.99 40.85
N PRO A 358 -13.03 -16.69 40.55
CA PRO A 358 -11.83 -15.98 40.11
C PRO A 358 -10.95 -15.49 41.29
N GLY A 359 -9.64 -15.70 41.16
CA GLY A 359 -8.59 -15.18 42.04
C GLY A 359 -7.48 -14.55 41.21
N ARG A 360 -7.37 -13.21 41.24
CA ARG A 360 -6.32 -12.49 40.48
C ARG A 360 -5.21 -12.01 41.40
N CYS A 361 -3.97 -12.37 41.10
CA CYS A 361 -2.82 -11.82 41.82
C CYS A 361 -2.63 -10.34 41.49
N SER A 362 -2.34 -9.53 42.51
CA SER A 362 -2.08 -8.10 42.35
C SER A 362 -0.59 -7.86 42.12
N GLN A 363 -0.25 -6.92 41.24
CA GLN A 363 1.12 -6.48 41.01
C GLN A 363 1.56 -5.39 42.02
N ASP A 364 0.63 -4.83 42.81
CA ASP A 364 0.92 -3.77 43.77
C ASP A 364 1.44 -4.32 45.12
N ASP A 365 2.57 -3.80 45.61
CA ASP A 365 3.22 -4.17 46.88
C ASP A 365 2.34 -3.93 48.14
N GLY A 366 1.18 -3.30 48.00
CA GLY A 366 0.23 -3.02 49.08
C GLY A 366 -0.94 -4.02 49.22
N ALA A 367 -1.00 -5.07 48.39
CA ALA A 367 -2.10 -6.03 48.45
C ALA A 367 -2.05 -6.86 49.76
N PRO A 368 -3.19 -7.07 50.46
CA PRO A 368 -3.22 -7.90 51.66
C PRO A 368 -2.79 -9.36 51.35
N PRO A 369 -2.12 -10.07 52.28
CA PRO A 369 -1.81 -11.48 52.11
C PRO A 369 -3.07 -12.31 51.76
N LEU A 370 -2.91 -13.35 50.95
CA LEU A 370 -4.01 -14.23 50.52
C LEU A 370 -5.07 -13.53 49.65
N TRP A 371 -4.73 -12.41 49.01
CA TRP A 371 -5.67 -11.61 48.21
C TRP A 371 -6.48 -12.45 47.19
N PRO A 372 -5.87 -13.31 46.35
CA PRO A 372 -6.63 -14.12 45.39
C PRO A 372 -7.62 -15.08 46.06
N TRP A 373 -7.26 -15.62 47.22
CA TRP A 373 -8.15 -16.52 47.97
C TRP A 373 -9.30 -15.78 48.64
N ARG A 374 -9.11 -14.51 49.03
CA ARG A 374 -10.20 -13.66 49.52
C ARG A 374 -11.26 -13.42 48.44
N THR A 375 -10.85 -13.18 47.19
CA THR A 375 -11.82 -13.00 46.08
C THR A 375 -12.51 -14.31 45.72
N VAL A 376 -11.79 -15.43 45.74
CA VAL A 376 -12.36 -16.79 45.55
C VAL A 376 -13.45 -17.08 46.59
N LEU A 377 -13.18 -16.82 47.88
CA LEU A 377 -14.14 -17.04 48.96
C LEU A 377 -15.32 -16.06 48.90
N ALA A 378 -15.08 -14.80 48.55
CA ALA A 378 -16.18 -13.85 48.34
C ALA A 378 -17.13 -14.31 47.22
N ALA A 379 -16.57 -14.78 46.10
CA ALA A 379 -17.34 -15.33 44.98
C ALA A 379 -18.07 -16.65 45.33
N ALA A 380 -17.57 -17.40 46.30
CA ALA A 380 -18.23 -18.61 46.81
C ALA A 380 -19.44 -18.33 47.71
N GLY A 381 -19.71 -17.06 48.07
CA GLY A 381 -20.85 -16.66 48.90
C GLY A 381 -20.59 -16.73 50.41
N THR A 382 -19.33 -16.89 50.85
CA THR A 382 -18.95 -16.80 52.26
C THR A 382 -19.04 -15.34 52.74
N VAL A 383 -20.03 -15.05 53.59
CA VAL A 383 -20.55 -13.70 53.89
C VAL A 383 -19.53 -12.74 54.51
N ASN A 384 -18.43 -13.22 55.11
CA ASN A 384 -17.49 -12.39 55.88
C ASN A 384 -15.98 -12.53 55.53
N GLY A 385 -15.60 -13.21 54.45
CA GLY A 385 -14.18 -13.40 54.06
C GLY A 385 -13.36 -14.23 55.06
N VAL A 386 -12.04 -14.38 54.84
CA VAL A 386 -11.08 -15.26 55.55
C VAL A 386 -11.09 -15.12 57.10
N GLY A 387 -11.77 -14.11 57.67
CA GLY A 387 -11.84 -13.83 59.10
C GLY A 387 -12.69 -14.79 59.94
N GLU A 388 -13.67 -15.48 59.35
CA GLU A 388 -14.49 -16.51 60.01
C GLU A 388 -14.83 -17.62 58.99
N VAL A 389 -13.87 -18.50 58.71
CA VAL A 389 -14.21 -19.80 58.13
C VAL A 389 -14.85 -20.62 59.26
N ASP A 390 -16.14 -20.94 59.13
CA ASP A 390 -16.96 -21.65 60.14
C ASP A 390 -16.18 -22.75 60.88
N GLY A 391 -15.88 -22.49 62.16
CA GLY A 391 -15.29 -23.45 63.10
C GLY A 391 -14.04 -22.99 63.85
N VAL A 392 -13.38 -21.89 63.47
CA VAL A 392 -12.25 -21.35 64.24
C VAL A 392 -12.69 -20.12 65.02
N ASP A 393 -13.33 -20.36 66.16
CA ASP A 393 -13.47 -19.36 67.20
C ASP A 393 -12.05 -18.91 67.61
N ARG A 394 -11.68 -17.66 67.29
CA ARG A 394 -10.39 -17.06 67.69
C ARG A 394 -10.23 -17.00 69.21
N THR A 395 -11.25 -17.40 69.98
CA THR A 395 -11.21 -17.49 71.44
C THR A 395 -11.12 -18.91 72.00
N SER A 396 -11.07 -19.98 71.17
CA SER A 396 -11.08 -21.37 71.70
C SER A 396 -10.04 -22.37 71.15
N SER A 397 -9.02 -21.95 70.42
CA SER A 397 -7.86 -22.80 70.12
C SER A 397 -6.57 -22.16 70.64
N GLU A 398 -5.85 -22.85 71.53
CA GLU A 398 -4.59 -22.38 72.13
C GLU A 398 -3.41 -22.26 71.12
N ASP A 399 -3.60 -22.56 69.82
CA ASP A 399 -2.57 -22.46 68.77
C ASP A 399 -3.00 -21.56 67.60
N GLY A 400 -2.76 -20.25 67.68
CA GLY A 400 -3.00 -19.26 66.61
C GLY A 400 -2.05 -19.36 65.41
N SER A 401 -1.98 -20.52 64.76
CA SER A 401 -1.07 -20.81 63.65
C SER A 401 -1.62 -20.35 62.29
N PRO A 402 -0.81 -19.69 61.41
CA PRO A 402 -1.16 -19.38 60.02
C PRO A 402 -1.64 -20.59 59.21
N PHE A 403 -1.25 -21.81 59.60
CA PHE A 403 -1.64 -23.05 58.96
C PHE A 403 -3.13 -23.36 59.09
N ALA A 404 -3.75 -23.07 60.24
CA ALA A 404 -5.18 -23.30 60.45
C ALA A 404 -6.05 -22.41 59.52
N VAL A 405 -5.57 -21.21 59.21
CA VAL A 405 -6.22 -20.32 58.23
C VAL A 405 -6.12 -20.89 56.82
N TRP A 406 -4.97 -21.47 56.45
CA TRP A 406 -4.79 -22.11 55.15
C TRP A 406 -5.67 -23.36 54.99
N GLU A 407 -5.74 -24.22 56.02
CA GLU A 407 -6.65 -25.37 56.05
C GLU A 407 -8.11 -24.94 55.91
N GLY A 408 -8.53 -23.89 56.64
CA GLY A 408 -9.87 -23.33 56.52
C GLY A 408 -10.21 -22.88 55.08
N ILE A 409 -9.29 -22.24 54.37
CA ILE A 409 -9.49 -21.84 52.97
C ILE A 409 -9.64 -23.07 52.07
N VAL A 410 -8.78 -24.08 52.23
CA VAL A 410 -8.85 -25.34 51.47
C VAL A 410 -10.18 -26.05 51.70
N ASP A 411 -10.62 -26.16 52.96
CA ASP A 411 -11.88 -26.80 53.31
C ASP A 411 -13.10 -26.04 52.80
N ALA A 412 -13.08 -24.71 52.82
CA ALA A 412 -14.14 -23.91 52.24
C ALA A 412 -14.26 -24.12 50.71
N VAL A 413 -13.14 -24.13 49.99
CA VAL A 413 -13.10 -24.41 48.55
C VAL A 413 -13.59 -25.83 48.25
N ARG A 414 -13.16 -26.83 49.04
CA ARG A 414 -13.59 -28.23 48.86
C ARG A 414 -15.07 -28.43 49.17
N ARG A 415 -15.60 -27.82 50.24
CA ARG A 415 -17.05 -27.83 50.55
C ARG A 415 -17.86 -27.21 49.42
N THR A 416 -17.39 -26.06 48.91
CA THR A 416 -18.02 -25.38 47.76
C THR A 416 -18.08 -26.29 46.53
N ALA A 417 -17.02 -27.08 46.30
CA ALA A 417 -16.96 -28.06 45.20
C ALA A 417 -17.83 -29.31 45.45
N GLN A 418 -18.07 -29.71 46.69
CA GLN A 418 -18.98 -30.82 47.02
C GLN A 418 -20.44 -30.48 46.69
N ASP A 419 -20.84 -29.24 46.94
CA ASP A 419 -22.21 -28.77 46.65
C ASP A 419 -22.47 -28.67 45.15
N ARG A 420 -21.48 -28.19 44.40
CA ARG A 420 -21.58 -27.99 42.95
C ARG A 420 -20.18 -28.05 42.32
N PRO A 421 -20.01 -28.71 41.16
CA PRO A 421 -18.74 -28.69 40.43
C PRO A 421 -18.19 -27.27 40.29
N THR A 422 -16.92 -27.10 40.63
CA THR A 422 -16.31 -25.77 40.79
C THR A 422 -15.00 -25.68 39.99
N LEU A 423 -14.79 -24.54 39.32
CA LEU A 423 -13.54 -24.13 38.67
C LEU A 423 -12.97 -22.93 39.46
N VAL A 424 -11.78 -23.05 40.00
CA VAL A 424 -11.01 -21.94 40.58
C VAL A 424 -9.99 -21.47 39.54
N VAL A 425 -9.97 -20.17 39.23
CA VAL A 425 -8.98 -19.58 38.32
C VAL A 425 -8.04 -18.68 39.11
N LEU A 426 -6.76 -19.04 39.19
CA LEU A 426 -5.70 -18.24 39.80
C LEU A 426 -4.81 -17.62 38.72
N ASP A 427 -5.03 -16.34 38.43
CA ASP A 427 -4.36 -15.62 37.35
C ASP A 427 -3.10 -14.89 37.85
N ASP A 428 -2.02 -14.99 37.07
CA ASP A 428 -0.71 -14.34 37.26
C ASP A 428 0.03 -14.71 38.56
N LEU A 429 0.22 -16.02 38.82
CA LEU A 429 0.88 -16.53 40.05
C LEU A 429 2.33 -16.05 40.28
N HIS A 430 2.98 -15.48 39.27
CA HIS A 430 4.30 -14.86 39.43
C HIS A 430 4.27 -13.60 40.31
N TRP A 431 3.09 -13.02 40.55
CA TRP A 431 2.86 -11.95 41.53
C TRP A 431 2.25 -12.45 42.85
N ALA A 432 2.08 -13.77 43.02
CA ALA A 432 1.47 -14.30 44.24
C ALA A 432 2.39 -14.13 45.46
N ASP A 433 1.80 -13.76 46.59
CA ASP A 433 2.49 -13.79 47.88
C ASP A 433 2.76 -15.24 48.34
N VAL A 434 3.73 -15.42 49.24
CA VAL A 434 4.13 -16.75 49.74
C VAL A 434 2.96 -17.49 50.38
N ALA A 435 2.06 -16.83 51.11
CA ALA A 435 0.94 -17.49 51.76
C ALA A 435 -0.08 -17.99 50.73
N THR A 436 -0.34 -17.23 49.65
CA THR A 436 -1.19 -17.66 48.52
C THR A 436 -0.68 -18.96 47.89
N LEU A 437 0.62 -19.06 47.65
CA LEU A 437 1.26 -20.25 47.08
C LEU A 437 1.25 -21.44 48.04
N ARG A 438 1.33 -21.19 49.37
CA ARG A 438 1.21 -22.24 50.40
C ARG A 438 -0.19 -22.83 50.47
N VAL A 439 -1.24 -22.03 50.32
CA VAL A 439 -2.62 -22.54 50.23
C VAL A 439 -2.83 -23.39 48.97
N LEU A 440 -2.32 -22.93 47.81
CA LEU A 440 -2.38 -23.70 46.56
C LEU A 440 -1.68 -25.06 46.70
N ARG A 441 -0.52 -25.07 47.38
CA ARG A 441 0.21 -26.30 47.69
C ARG A 441 -0.60 -27.24 48.59
N LEU A 442 -1.17 -26.73 49.67
CA LEU A 442 -2.00 -27.51 50.60
C LEU A 442 -3.23 -28.11 49.89
N LEU A 443 -3.85 -27.35 48.97
CA LEU A 443 -4.94 -27.83 48.13
C LEU A 443 -4.50 -28.96 47.19
N ALA A 444 -3.29 -28.87 46.61
CA ALA A 444 -2.73 -29.91 45.75
C ALA A 444 -2.35 -31.20 46.49
N GLU A 445 -1.99 -31.09 47.78
CA GLU A 445 -1.70 -32.22 48.67
C GLU A 445 -2.98 -32.89 49.23
N SER A 446 -4.15 -32.25 49.10
CA SER A 446 -5.42 -32.73 49.65
C SER A 446 -6.08 -33.87 48.83
N PRO A 447 -7.02 -34.65 49.42
CA PRO A 447 -7.70 -35.74 48.71
C PRO A 447 -8.54 -35.26 47.53
N ARG A 448 -8.36 -35.90 46.37
CA ARG A 448 -8.93 -35.51 45.07
C ARG A 448 -10.32 -36.06 44.79
N THR A 449 -11.17 -36.05 45.81
CA THR A 449 -12.47 -36.74 45.81
C THR A 449 -13.65 -35.79 45.60
N VAL A 450 -13.40 -34.56 45.16
CA VAL A 450 -14.42 -33.53 44.93
C VAL A 450 -14.31 -32.99 43.50
N PRO A 451 -15.42 -32.63 42.84
CA PRO A 451 -15.42 -32.15 41.46
C PRO A 451 -14.90 -30.71 41.38
N LEU A 452 -13.57 -30.56 41.42
CA LEU A 452 -12.85 -29.29 41.48
C LEU A 452 -11.78 -29.23 40.39
N MET A 453 -11.79 -28.18 39.57
CA MET A 453 -10.67 -27.84 38.70
C MET A 453 -9.99 -26.58 39.22
N VAL A 454 -8.66 -26.56 39.28
CA VAL A 454 -7.87 -25.36 39.57
C VAL A 454 -7.02 -25.03 38.35
N LEU A 455 -7.29 -23.88 37.73
CA LEU A 455 -6.54 -23.36 36.59
C LEU A 455 -5.64 -22.22 37.06
N CYS A 456 -4.34 -22.36 36.83
CA CYS A 456 -3.32 -21.40 37.21
C CYS A 456 -2.64 -20.81 35.98
N THR A 457 -2.25 -19.54 36.01
CA THR A 457 -1.44 -18.92 34.94
C THR A 457 -0.12 -18.35 35.50
N TRP A 458 0.99 -18.50 34.77
CA TRP A 458 2.25 -17.82 35.08
C TRP A 458 3.17 -17.66 33.86
N ARG A 459 4.28 -16.93 34.01
CA ARG A 459 5.24 -16.65 32.93
C ARG A 459 6.23 -17.79 32.74
N ALA A 460 6.60 -18.09 31.51
CA ALA A 460 7.64 -19.08 31.22
C ALA A 460 9.05 -18.62 31.63
N SER A 461 9.26 -17.29 31.64
CA SER A 461 10.55 -16.67 31.91
C SER A 461 10.40 -15.38 32.75
N PRO A 462 11.30 -15.12 33.73
CA PRO A 462 12.34 -16.06 34.19
C PRO A 462 11.70 -17.35 34.74
N PRO A 463 12.45 -18.47 34.77
CA PRO A 463 11.95 -19.71 35.35
C PRO A 463 11.46 -19.45 36.79
N PRO A 464 10.41 -20.15 37.25
CA PRO A 464 9.87 -19.89 38.58
C PRO A 464 10.94 -20.14 39.66
N GLU A 465 11.10 -19.17 40.56
CA GLU A 465 12.03 -19.23 41.69
C GLU A 465 11.28 -19.25 43.04
N GLY A 466 11.99 -19.66 44.09
CA GLY A 466 11.49 -19.63 45.47
C GLY A 466 10.15 -20.35 45.66
N ALA A 467 9.19 -19.69 46.32
CA ALA A 467 7.89 -20.29 46.65
C ALA A 467 7.06 -20.67 45.41
N LEU A 468 7.28 -20.01 44.27
CA LEU A 468 6.60 -20.36 43.02
C LEU A 468 7.20 -21.62 42.39
N ALA A 469 8.53 -21.81 42.51
CA ALA A 469 9.19 -23.04 42.11
C ALA A 469 8.66 -24.23 42.92
N ASP A 470 8.57 -24.08 44.25
CA ASP A 470 7.99 -25.08 45.16
C ASP A 470 6.55 -25.45 44.77
N ALA A 471 5.73 -24.44 44.44
CA ALA A 471 4.34 -24.65 44.04
C ALA A 471 4.23 -25.33 42.66
N ALA A 472 5.06 -24.92 41.69
CA ALA A 472 5.12 -25.54 40.37
C ALA A 472 5.57 -27.01 40.45
N GLU A 473 6.58 -27.31 41.28
CA GLU A 473 7.02 -28.69 41.53
C GLU A 473 5.90 -29.53 42.15
N MET A 474 5.19 -28.97 43.15
CA MET A 474 4.05 -29.67 43.76
C MET A 474 2.93 -29.93 42.74
N LEU A 475 2.58 -28.95 41.92
CA LEU A 475 1.58 -29.11 40.86
C LEU A 475 2.00 -30.20 39.86
N ALA A 476 3.28 -30.28 39.50
CA ALA A 476 3.80 -31.35 38.66
C ALA A 476 3.69 -32.74 39.31
N ARG A 477 4.06 -32.87 40.60
CA ARG A 477 3.85 -34.11 41.39
C ARG A 477 2.37 -34.45 41.52
N ALA A 478 1.52 -33.42 41.51
CA ALA A 478 0.09 -33.53 41.50
C ALA A 478 -0.49 -33.85 40.10
N HIS A 479 0.32 -34.20 39.10
CA HIS A 479 -0.13 -34.47 37.73
C HIS A 479 -0.93 -33.30 37.13
N ALA A 480 -0.59 -32.06 37.48
CA ALA A 480 -1.16 -30.90 36.83
C ALA A 480 -0.83 -30.92 35.34
N ARG A 481 -1.84 -30.63 34.51
CA ARG A 481 -1.67 -30.54 33.07
C ARG A 481 -1.04 -29.19 32.72
N ARG A 482 0.22 -29.22 32.29
CA ARG A 482 0.94 -28.02 31.87
C ARG A 482 0.70 -27.80 30.38
N ILE A 483 0.19 -26.62 30.03
CA ILE A 483 -0.09 -26.19 28.67
C ILE A 483 0.78 -24.97 28.38
N ASP A 484 1.79 -25.15 27.53
CA ASP A 484 2.68 -24.08 27.08
C ASP A 484 2.06 -23.33 25.89
N LEU A 485 2.05 -22.00 25.95
CA LEU A 485 1.53 -21.13 24.90
C LEU A 485 2.67 -20.51 24.09
N GLU A 486 2.69 -20.81 22.80
CA GLU A 486 3.64 -20.28 21.81
C GLU A 486 3.01 -19.16 20.96
N GLY A 487 3.82 -18.51 20.12
CA GLY A 487 3.36 -17.49 19.16
C GLY A 487 2.38 -18.07 18.13
N LEU A 488 1.50 -17.22 17.61
CA LEU A 488 0.57 -17.56 16.53
C LEU A 488 1.30 -17.79 15.20
N THR A 489 0.79 -18.71 14.40
CA THR A 489 1.23 -18.99 13.03
C THR A 489 0.79 -17.87 12.05
N PRO A 490 1.40 -17.76 10.85
CA PRO A 490 1.00 -16.77 9.85
C PRO A 490 -0.50 -16.81 9.52
N ASP A 491 -1.08 -18.00 9.38
CA ASP A 491 -2.51 -18.18 9.09
C ASP A 491 -3.40 -17.69 10.24
N GLU A 492 -2.95 -17.87 11.48
CA GLU A 492 -3.63 -17.35 12.68
C GLU A 492 -3.53 -15.83 12.78
N VAL A 493 -2.36 -15.26 12.47
CA VAL A 493 -2.16 -13.81 12.41
C VAL A 493 -3.06 -13.21 11.33
N GLY A 494 -3.10 -13.81 10.13
CA GLY A 494 -3.98 -13.37 9.04
C GLY A 494 -5.45 -13.35 9.43
N ARG A 495 -5.92 -14.33 10.21
CA ARG A 495 -7.30 -14.34 10.74
C ARG A 495 -7.58 -13.22 11.73
N ILE A 496 -6.62 -12.85 12.58
CA ILE A 496 -6.78 -11.71 13.50
C ILE A 496 -6.84 -10.40 12.70
N VAL A 497 -5.94 -10.22 11.74
CA VAL A 497 -5.90 -9.03 10.87
C VAL A 497 -7.21 -8.90 10.08
N ALA A 498 -7.70 -9.98 9.47
CA ALA A 498 -8.97 -9.99 8.74
C ALA A 498 -10.18 -9.71 9.65
N GLY A 499 -10.18 -10.26 10.87
CA GLY A 499 -11.27 -10.06 11.84
C GLY A 499 -11.38 -8.64 12.37
N LEU A 500 -10.25 -7.94 12.51
CA LEU A 500 -10.20 -6.53 12.97
C LEU A 500 -10.34 -5.52 11.83
N GLY A 501 -9.90 -5.86 10.61
CA GLY A 501 -9.95 -5.00 9.42
C GLY A 501 -11.31 -4.90 8.72
N GLY A 502 -12.38 -5.40 9.37
CA GLY A 502 -13.71 -5.67 8.80
C GLY A 502 -14.53 -4.50 8.23
N ALA A 503 -13.93 -3.36 7.88
CA ALA A 503 -14.59 -2.22 7.23
C ALA A 503 -13.89 -1.73 5.94
N ALA A 504 -12.63 -2.09 5.67
CA ALA A 504 -11.84 -1.46 4.59
C ALA A 504 -11.81 -2.22 3.24
N GLY A 505 -12.31 -3.46 3.17
CA GLY A 505 -12.52 -4.20 1.90
C GLY A 505 -11.28 -4.50 1.03
N ARG A 506 -10.07 -4.08 1.43
CA ARG A 506 -8.82 -4.36 0.70
C ARG A 506 -8.19 -5.66 1.19
N PRO A 507 -7.83 -6.59 0.29
CA PRO A 507 -7.08 -7.78 0.66
C PRO A 507 -5.70 -7.39 1.20
N VAL A 508 -5.34 -7.91 2.36
CA VAL A 508 -4.00 -7.75 2.92
C VAL A 508 -3.07 -8.77 2.24
N PRO A 509 -1.93 -8.35 1.66
CA PRO A 509 -0.98 -9.28 1.04
C PRO A 509 -0.46 -10.31 2.05
N GLU A 510 -0.32 -11.57 1.63
CA GLU A 510 0.26 -12.63 2.47
C GLU A 510 1.68 -12.29 2.95
N SER A 511 2.45 -11.54 2.14
CA SER A 511 3.78 -11.04 2.51
C SER A 511 3.74 -10.12 3.74
N ALA A 512 2.74 -9.23 3.85
CA ALA A 512 2.59 -8.34 4.98
C ALA A 512 2.21 -9.12 6.26
N VAL A 513 1.38 -10.15 6.15
CA VAL A 513 1.04 -11.05 7.27
C VAL A 513 2.26 -11.84 7.73
N ALA A 514 3.04 -12.38 6.78
CA ALA A 514 4.27 -13.10 7.09
C ALA A 514 5.28 -12.19 7.80
N GLU A 515 5.46 -10.96 7.32
CA GLU A 515 6.35 -9.98 7.93
C GLU A 515 5.88 -9.57 9.34
N LEU A 516 4.59 -9.27 9.51
CA LEU A 516 4.01 -8.96 10.82
C LEU A 516 4.21 -10.13 11.81
N THR A 517 4.01 -11.37 11.34
CA THR A 517 4.22 -12.57 12.16
C THR A 517 5.67 -12.68 12.63
N VAL A 518 6.63 -12.50 11.71
CA VAL A 518 8.06 -12.49 12.03
C VAL A 518 8.41 -11.36 13.00
N ARG A 519 7.84 -10.16 12.81
CA ARG A 519 8.15 -8.99 13.63
C ARG A 519 7.62 -9.10 15.06
N THR A 520 6.41 -9.62 15.20
CA THR A 520 5.72 -9.80 16.49
C THR A 520 6.04 -11.12 17.18
N GLY A 521 6.70 -12.06 16.49
CA GLY A 521 6.87 -13.43 16.96
C GLY A 521 5.53 -14.16 17.14
N GLY A 522 4.48 -13.73 16.43
CA GLY A 522 3.11 -14.21 16.59
C GLY A 522 2.47 -13.86 17.94
N ASN A 523 3.01 -12.92 18.71
CA ASN A 523 2.42 -12.52 19.99
C ASN A 523 1.06 -11.82 19.75
N PRO A 524 -0.06 -12.39 20.23
CA PRO A 524 -1.40 -11.85 19.97
C PRO A 524 -1.57 -10.39 20.39
N PHE A 525 -0.94 -9.97 21.49
CA PHE A 525 -1.01 -8.57 21.94
C PHE A 525 -0.44 -7.63 20.87
N PHE A 526 0.77 -7.89 20.37
CA PHE A 526 1.38 -7.04 19.35
C PHE A 526 0.62 -7.10 18.02
N VAL A 527 0.17 -8.30 17.61
CA VAL A 527 -0.61 -8.47 16.37
C VAL A 527 -1.90 -7.64 16.40
N VAL A 528 -2.61 -7.66 17.52
CA VAL A 528 -3.86 -6.90 17.69
C VAL A 528 -3.62 -5.40 17.64
N GLU A 529 -2.54 -4.88 18.26
CA GLU A 529 -2.23 -3.45 18.22
C GLU A 529 -1.89 -2.96 16.80
N TYR A 530 -1.10 -3.74 16.04
CA TYR A 530 -0.82 -3.42 14.63
C TYR A 530 -2.07 -3.51 13.76
N ALA A 531 -2.88 -4.56 13.93
CA ALA A 531 -4.13 -4.74 13.20
C ALA A 531 -5.14 -3.63 13.51
N ARG A 532 -5.20 -3.17 14.76
CA ARG A 532 -6.05 -2.04 15.17
C ARG A 532 -5.58 -0.73 14.54
N LEU A 533 -4.28 -0.42 14.61
CA LEU A 533 -3.72 0.79 14.00
C LEU A 533 -3.98 0.84 12.48
N ALA A 534 -3.77 -0.29 11.79
CA ALA A 534 -4.04 -0.41 10.36
C ALA A 534 -5.54 -0.26 10.04
N ALA A 535 -6.42 -0.84 10.87
CA ALA A 535 -7.87 -0.71 10.71
C ALA A 535 -8.37 0.73 10.96
N GLU A 536 -7.87 1.39 12.02
CA GLU A 536 -8.24 2.76 12.38
C GLU A 536 -7.83 3.77 11.30
N ARG A 537 -6.66 3.58 10.67
CA ARG A 537 -6.15 4.47 9.61
C ARG A 537 -6.53 4.03 8.19
N GLY A 538 -7.19 2.87 8.05
CA GLY A 538 -7.56 2.32 6.74
C GLY A 538 -6.38 1.99 5.83
N ASP A 539 -5.19 1.75 6.41
CA ASP A 539 -3.94 1.55 5.68
C ASP A 539 -3.26 0.22 6.07
N PRO A 540 -3.35 -0.81 5.21
CA PRO A 540 -2.67 -2.08 5.42
C PRO A 540 -1.14 -1.99 5.48
N ALA A 541 -0.51 -0.94 4.92
CA ALA A 541 0.94 -0.76 4.97
C ALA A 541 1.44 -0.60 6.43
N LEU A 542 0.57 -0.14 7.33
CA LEU A 542 0.91 0.03 8.74
C LEU A 542 1.12 -1.29 9.47
N LEU A 543 0.67 -2.43 8.94
CA LEU A 543 0.96 -3.76 9.49
C LEU A 543 2.46 -4.09 9.47
N VAL A 544 3.21 -3.45 8.58
CA VAL A 544 4.66 -3.64 8.42
C VAL A 544 5.44 -2.34 8.66
N ASP A 545 4.83 -1.36 9.34
CA ASP A 545 5.51 -0.10 9.65
C ASP A 545 6.75 -0.34 10.53
N ALA A 546 7.81 0.43 10.26
CA ALA A 546 9.05 0.37 11.02
C ALA A 546 8.91 0.97 12.42
N GLU A 547 7.97 1.89 12.60
CA GLU A 547 7.65 2.47 13.90
C GLU A 547 6.51 1.68 14.57
N PRO A 548 6.77 1.01 15.71
CA PRO A 548 5.72 0.26 16.39
C PRO A 548 4.59 1.16 16.91
N PRO A 549 3.34 0.66 17.01
CA PRO A 549 2.24 1.39 17.65
C PRO A 549 2.60 1.87 19.06
N ALA A 550 2.05 3.02 19.50
CA ALA A 550 2.37 3.64 20.80
C ALA A 550 2.24 2.65 21.98
N ALA A 551 1.17 1.85 22.03
CA ALA A 551 0.98 0.82 23.05
C ALA A 551 2.11 -0.23 23.09
N VAL A 552 2.67 -0.59 21.92
CA VAL A 552 3.82 -1.50 21.82
C VAL A 552 5.09 -0.79 22.30
N GLN A 553 5.28 0.48 21.92
CA GLN A 553 6.40 1.30 22.37
C GLN A 553 6.40 1.48 23.89
N GLU A 554 5.24 1.73 24.49
CA GLU A 554 5.08 1.93 25.93
C GLU A 554 5.43 0.66 26.72
N VAL A 555 4.89 -0.50 26.31
CA VAL A 555 5.15 -1.79 26.96
C VAL A 555 6.62 -2.18 26.88
N LEU A 556 7.25 -2.01 25.72
CA LEU A 556 8.68 -2.33 25.54
C LEU A 556 9.58 -1.27 26.17
N GLY A 557 9.21 0.01 26.11
CA GLY A 557 9.91 1.12 26.73
C GLY A 557 10.00 0.97 28.25
N ARG A 558 8.89 0.60 28.91
CA ARG A 558 8.86 0.29 30.35
C ARG A 558 9.74 -0.91 30.73
N ARG A 559 9.91 -1.89 29.84
CA ARG A 559 10.84 -3.01 30.08
C ARG A 559 12.30 -2.58 29.94
N LEU A 560 12.59 -1.80 28.90
CA LEU A 560 13.92 -1.28 28.64
C LEU A 560 14.41 -0.33 29.73
N SER A 561 13.53 0.51 30.29
CA SER A 561 13.89 1.48 31.35
C SER A 561 14.24 0.83 32.69
N ARG A 562 13.84 -0.43 32.92
CA ARG A 562 14.20 -1.21 34.11
C ARG A 562 15.57 -1.87 34.01
N LEU A 563 16.19 -1.89 32.83
CA LEU A 563 17.53 -2.43 32.65
C LEU A 563 18.60 -1.47 33.20
N PRO A 564 19.74 -1.99 33.69
CA PRO A 564 20.87 -1.16 34.08
C PRO A 564 21.34 -0.24 32.94
N ASP A 565 21.85 0.94 33.29
CA ASP A 565 22.32 1.93 32.29
C ASP A 565 23.39 1.35 31.36
N ALA A 566 24.31 0.53 31.90
CA ALA A 566 25.34 -0.15 31.13
C ALA A 566 24.76 -1.07 30.04
N THR A 567 23.66 -1.77 30.33
CA THR A 567 22.95 -2.62 29.37
C THR A 567 22.28 -1.77 28.31
N GLN A 568 21.58 -0.69 28.70
CA GLN A 568 20.94 0.21 27.73
C GLN A 568 21.96 0.87 26.80
N GLU A 569 23.16 1.20 27.29
CA GLU A 569 24.25 1.75 26.47
C GLU A 569 24.73 0.79 25.38
N VAL A 570 24.74 -0.52 25.66
CA VAL A 570 25.16 -1.56 24.70
C VAL A 570 24.03 -1.89 23.71
N LEU A 571 22.77 -1.89 24.16
CA LEU A 571 21.61 -2.16 23.29
C LEU A 571 21.42 -1.12 22.19
N ARG A 572 21.77 0.15 22.45
CA ARG A 572 21.63 1.25 21.48
C ARG A 572 22.43 1.03 20.18
N PRO A 573 23.77 0.82 20.21
CA PRO A 573 24.52 0.49 19.00
C PRO A 573 24.19 -0.91 18.46
N ALA A 574 23.81 -1.88 19.30
CA ALA A 574 23.34 -3.18 18.82
C ALA A 574 22.08 -3.06 17.94
N ALA A 575 21.12 -2.20 18.34
CA ALA A 575 19.92 -1.92 17.55
C ALA A 575 20.23 -1.24 16.20
N VAL A 576 21.35 -0.52 16.12
CA VAL A 576 21.84 0.08 14.87
C VAL A 576 22.44 -0.97 13.94
N LEU A 577 23.19 -1.95 14.47
CA LEU A 577 23.76 -3.07 13.70
C LEU A 577 22.68 -3.95 13.08
N GLY A 578 21.58 -4.19 13.78
CA GLY A 578 20.41 -4.85 13.21
C GLY A 578 19.69 -5.75 14.20
N ARG A 579 18.81 -6.62 13.67
CA ARG A 579 18.06 -7.61 14.48
C ARG A 579 18.97 -8.71 15.04
N GLN A 580 20.06 -8.99 14.33
CA GLN A 580 21.12 -9.92 14.72
C GLN A 580 22.45 -9.16 14.67
N PHE A 581 23.33 -9.45 15.62
CA PHE A 581 24.65 -8.83 15.70
C PHE A 581 25.67 -9.80 16.29
N ASP A 582 26.93 -9.69 15.85
CA ASP A 582 28.05 -10.43 16.41
C ASP A 582 28.78 -9.62 17.47
N LEU A 583 29.29 -10.30 18.51
CA LEU A 583 30.02 -9.70 19.62
C LEU A 583 31.20 -8.87 19.13
N GLY A 584 32.00 -9.42 18.21
CA GLY A 584 33.19 -8.77 17.70
C GLY A 584 32.90 -7.44 16.97
N THR A 585 31.77 -7.31 16.27
CA THR A 585 31.34 -6.05 15.62
C THR A 585 30.84 -5.07 16.65
N LEU A 586 30.04 -5.51 17.62
CA LEU A 586 29.56 -4.65 18.70
C LEU A 586 30.71 -4.10 19.56
N CYS A 587 31.71 -4.92 19.90
CA CYS A 587 32.92 -4.51 20.60
C CYS A 587 33.71 -3.45 19.82
N ARG A 588 33.88 -3.61 18.49
CA ARG A 588 34.53 -2.60 17.63
C ARG A 588 33.76 -1.28 17.60
N VAL A 589 32.44 -1.31 17.53
CA VAL A 589 31.59 -0.11 17.55
C VAL A 589 31.67 0.63 18.89
N LEU A 590 31.72 -0.12 19.99
CA LEU A 590 31.77 0.41 21.36
C LEU A 590 33.18 0.80 21.81
N GLY A 591 34.22 0.17 21.27
CA GLY A 591 35.59 0.28 21.77
C GLY A 591 35.79 -0.35 23.16
N ARG A 592 35.07 -1.44 23.47
CA ARG A 592 35.11 -2.15 24.76
C ARG A 592 35.62 -3.60 24.59
N SER A 593 36.08 -4.24 25.67
CA SER A 593 36.46 -5.66 25.67
C SER A 593 35.24 -6.56 25.50
N GLU A 594 35.46 -7.80 25.03
CA GLU A 594 34.40 -8.81 24.86
C GLU A 594 33.71 -9.13 26.19
N GLU A 595 34.46 -9.45 27.25
CA GLU A 595 33.91 -9.71 28.60
C GLU A 595 33.04 -8.55 29.10
N GLY A 596 33.50 -7.29 28.95
CA GLY A 596 32.74 -6.14 29.42
C GLY A 596 31.46 -5.85 28.63
N VAL A 597 31.35 -6.33 27.39
CA VAL A 597 30.11 -6.25 26.59
C VAL A 597 29.17 -7.40 26.95
N LEU A 598 29.71 -8.60 27.20
CA LEU A 598 28.93 -9.75 27.68
C LEU A 598 28.28 -9.47 29.04
N ASP A 599 29.06 -9.01 30.02
CA ASP A 599 28.56 -8.65 31.35
C ASP A 599 27.43 -7.60 31.28
N ALA A 600 27.53 -6.68 30.32
CA ALA A 600 26.51 -5.65 30.11
C ALA A 600 25.26 -6.19 29.38
N LEU A 601 25.36 -7.27 28.61
CA LEU A 601 24.23 -7.93 27.92
C LEU A 601 23.47 -8.90 28.82
N ASP A 602 24.09 -9.47 29.85
CA ASP A 602 23.47 -10.44 30.78
C ASP A 602 22.10 -10.01 31.32
N PRO A 603 21.88 -8.75 31.75
CA PRO A 603 20.55 -8.32 32.22
C PRO A 603 19.49 -8.32 31.11
N ALA A 604 19.87 -8.08 29.84
CA ALA A 604 18.94 -8.14 28.71
C ALA A 604 18.66 -9.57 28.27
N LEU A 605 19.62 -10.48 28.42
CA LEU A 605 19.44 -11.94 28.23
C LEU A 605 18.48 -12.49 29.29
N ALA A 606 18.69 -12.16 30.57
CA ALA A 606 17.81 -12.57 31.66
C ALA A 606 16.38 -12.03 31.53
N ALA A 607 16.19 -10.91 30.83
CA ALA A 607 14.88 -10.31 30.55
C ALA A 607 14.23 -10.76 29.23
N ASP A 608 14.84 -11.70 28.50
CA ASP A 608 14.44 -12.15 27.15
C ASP A 608 14.29 -11.03 26.10
N LEU A 609 14.99 -9.91 26.31
CA LEU A 609 15.04 -8.81 25.34
C LEU A 609 16.09 -9.05 24.26
N VAL A 610 17.14 -9.79 24.61
CA VAL A 610 18.15 -10.35 23.73
C VAL A 610 18.21 -11.86 23.95
N ALA A 611 18.56 -12.62 22.93
CA ALA A 611 18.77 -14.06 23.01
C ALA A 611 20.06 -14.43 22.27
N GLU A 612 20.73 -15.48 22.73
CA GLU A 612 21.83 -16.09 22.00
C GLU A 612 21.30 -16.81 20.74
N ALA A 613 21.97 -16.57 19.62
CA ALA A 613 21.72 -17.21 18.33
C ALA A 613 22.86 -18.17 17.93
N GLY A 614 23.90 -18.27 18.75
CA GLY A 614 25.10 -19.07 18.55
C GLY A 614 26.25 -18.51 19.40
N ILE A 615 27.43 -19.12 19.29
CA ILE A 615 28.64 -18.59 19.93
C ILE A 615 28.95 -17.21 19.34
N ASP A 616 29.11 -16.20 20.20
CA ASP A 616 29.35 -14.79 19.86
C ASP A 616 28.31 -14.14 18.93
N ALA A 617 27.13 -14.76 18.80
CA ALA A 617 26.04 -14.30 17.94
C ALA A 617 24.78 -14.06 18.77
N PHE A 618 24.25 -12.85 18.69
CA PHE A 618 23.08 -12.43 19.45
C PHE A 618 21.97 -11.94 18.53
N ARG A 619 20.73 -12.04 19.00
CA ARG A 619 19.55 -11.49 18.35
C ARG A 619 18.66 -10.81 19.36
N PHE A 620 17.91 -9.80 18.94
CA PHE A 620 16.82 -9.30 19.77
C PHE A 620 15.75 -10.39 19.89
N GLY A 621 15.23 -10.60 21.12
CA GLY A 621 14.25 -11.66 21.39
C GLY A 621 12.99 -11.51 20.52
N HIS A 622 12.57 -10.26 20.30
CA HIS A 622 11.56 -9.86 19.32
C HIS A 622 12.08 -8.69 18.47
N ALA A 623 11.71 -8.63 17.19
CA ALA A 623 12.15 -7.54 16.29
C ALA A 623 11.71 -6.16 16.80
N LEU A 624 10.54 -6.09 17.46
CA LEU A 624 10.01 -4.87 18.07
C LEU A 624 10.90 -4.27 19.15
N VAL A 625 11.67 -5.09 19.90
CA VAL A 625 12.61 -4.58 20.92
C VAL A 625 13.68 -3.73 20.24
N ARG A 626 14.23 -4.22 19.13
CA ARG A 626 15.20 -3.47 18.33
C ARG A 626 14.60 -2.19 17.79
N ASP A 627 13.37 -2.24 17.27
CA ASP A 627 12.71 -1.09 16.66
C ASP A 627 12.42 0.02 17.69
N VAL A 628 11.99 -0.33 18.91
CA VAL A 628 11.82 0.64 20.01
C VAL A 628 13.15 1.24 20.46
N VAL A 629 14.21 0.43 20.62
CA VAL A 629 15.54 0.94 20.98
C VAL A 629 16.10 1.86 19.88
N TYR A 630 15.92 1.50 18.61
CA TYR A 630 16.37 2.28 17.47
C TYR A 630 15.57 3.58 17.31
N GLY A 631 14.23 3.52 17.44
CA GLY A 631 13.32 4.66 17.36
C GLY A 631 13.57 5.70 18.45
N GLY A 632 13.81 5.25 19.69
CA GLY A 632 14.11 6.13 20.82
C GLY A 632 15.46 6.87 20.75
N LEU A 633 16.33 6.57 19.78
CA LEU A 633 17.58 7.30 19.58
C LEU A 633 17.35 8.60 18.80
N PRO A 634 17.82 9.76 19.29
CA PRO A 634 17.82 11.00 18.51
C PRO A 634 18.58 10.84 17.18
N ALA A 635 18.10 11.48 16.11
CA ALA A 635 18.66 11.35 14.76
C ALA A 635 20.20 11.53 14.71
N SER A 636 20.74 12.55 15.39
CA SER A 636 22.18 12.79 15.44
C SER A 636 22.97 11.68 16.15
N ARG A 637 22.38 11.01 17.13
CA ARG A 637 23.01 9.84 17.79
C ARG A 637 22.95 8.61 16.89
N ARG A 638 21.82 8.37 16.21
CA ARG A 638 21.69 7.29 15.21
C ARG A 638 22.75 7.42 14.12
N ALA A 639 22.89 8.63 13.55
CA ALA A 639 23.88 8.92 12.51
C ALA A 639 25.32 8.59 12.94
N ARG A 640 25.72 8.99 14.16
CA ARG A 640 27.05 8.67 14.71
C ARG A 640 27.27 7.18 14.92
N TRP A 641 26.24 6.45 15.35
CA TRP A 641 26.34 5.00 15.50
C TRP A 641 26.42 4.29 14.15
N HIS A 642 25.68 4.76 13.15
CA HIS A 642 25.80 4.28 11.78
C HIS A 642 27.22 4.50 11.23
N ALA A 643 27.84 5.66 11.47
CA ALA A 643 29.22 5.91 11.04
C ALA A 643 30.22 4.94 11.70
N ARG A 644 30.10 4.70 13.02
CA ARG A 644 30.94 3.73 13.74
C ARG A 644 30.71 2.29 13.27
N ALA A 645 29.46 1.91 13.01
CA ALA A 645 29.11 0.60 12.46
C ALA A 645 29.71 0.41 11.06
N ALA A 646 29.62 1.42 10.20
CA ALA A 646 30.22 1.38 8.87
C ALA A 646 31.73 1.16 8.94
N VAL A 647 32.44 1.90 9.80
CA VAL A 647 33.89 1.71 10.03
C VAL A 647 34.21 0.32 10.58
N ALA A 648 33.38 -0.19 11.49
CA ALA A 648 33.60 -1.52 12.05
C ALA A 648 33.47 -2.60 10.96
N VAL A 649 32.43 -2.54 10.12
CA VAL A 649 32.13 -3.58 9.13
C VAL A 649 32.97 -3.45 7.85
N ALA A 650 33.47 -2.24 7.54
CA ALA A 650 34.24 -1.97 6.33
C ALA A 650 35.45 -2.90 6.13
N GLY A 651 35.71 -3.26 4.87
CA GLY A 651 36.85 -4.09 4.47
C GLY A 651 36.67 -5.60 4.68
N ARG A 652 35.50 -6.04 5.15
CA ARG A 652 35.14 -7.46 5.27
C ARG A 652 34.46 -7.95 3.97
N PRO A 653 34.97 -9.02 3.33
CA PRO A 653 34.36 -9.57 2.12
C PRO A 653 32.88 -9.96 2.34
N GLY A 654 32.01 -9.61 1.40
CA GLY A 654 30.58 -9.97 1.45
C GLY A 654 29.73 -9.09 2.36
N ARG A 655 30.30 -7.99 2.88
CA ARG A 655 29.62 -7.02 3.77
C ARG A 655 29.54 -5.62 3.15
N GLU A 656 29.73 -5.49 1.84
CA GLU A 656 29.76 -4.22 1.12
C GLU A 656 28.40 -3.51 1.18
N VAL A 657 27.31 -4.24 0.98
CA VAL A 657 25.93 -3.71 1.06
C VAL A 657 25.61 -3.21 2.48
N GLU A 658 26.03 -3.94 3.51
CA GLU A 658 25.85 -3.53 4.89
C GLU A 658 26.65 -2.26 5.21
N THR A 659 27.89 -2.20 4.73
CA THR A 659 28.75 -1.01 4.87
C THR A 659 28.10 0.21 4.20
N ALA A 660 27.59 0.06 2.98
CA ALA A 660 26.90 1.12 2.25
C ALA A 660 25.63 1.60 2.97
N ARG A 661 24.82 0.66 3.47
CA ARG A 661 23.61 0.96 4.24
C ARG A 661 23.92 1.76 5.50
N HIS A 662 24.99 1.43 6.21
CA HIS A 662 25.40 2.20 7.38
C HIS A 662 25.88 3.60 6.96
N TRP A 663 26.76 3.74 5.96
CA TRP A 663 27.20 5.07 5.53
C TRP A 663 26.07 5.96 5.04
N ALA A 664 25.10 5.43 4.30
CA ALA A 664 23.93 6.18 3.85
C ALA A 664 23.11 6.78 5.01
N ARG A 665 23.14 6.15 6.20
CA ARG A 665 22.42 6.60 7.41
C ARG A 665 23.30 7.41 8.37
N SER A 666 24.55 7.69 8.01
CA SER A 666 25.52 8.43 8.83
C SER A 666 25.36 9.95 8.76
N GLY A 667 24.45 10.44 7.92
CA GLY A 667 24.16 11.87 7.75
C GLY A 667 25.15 12.61 6.83
N PRO A 668 24.92 13.92 6.61
CA PRO A 668 25.59 14.68 5.55
C PRO A 668 27.11 14.85 5.75
N ALA A 669 27.60 14.77 6.99
CA ALA A 669 29.03 14.86 7.28
C ALA A 669 29.85 13.69 6.69
N HIS A 670 29.20 12.59 6.31
CA HIS A 670 29.80 11.39 5.72
C HIS A 670 29.29 11.12 4.30
N ALA A 671 28.86 12.17 3.59
CA ALA A 671 28.36 12.08 2.23
C ALA A 671 29.37 11.38 1.30
N ALA A 672 30.66 11.71 1.46
CA ALA A 672 31.76 11.18 0.64
C ALA A 672 31.95 9.66 0.83
N GLU A 673 31.88 9.18 2.06
CA GLU A 673 31.94 7.75 2.37
C GLU A 673 30.65 7.03 1.93
N ALA A 674 29.50 7.67 2.06
CA ALA A 674 28.21 7.13 1.67
C ALA A 674 28.13 6.84 0.17
N TRP A 675 28.44 7.80 -0.69
CA TRP A 675 28.32 7.57 -2.13
C TRP A 675 29.37 6.58 -2.64
N ARG A 676 30.63 6.66 -2.15
CA ARG A 676 31.69 5.72 -2.57
C ARG A 676 31.38 4.28 -2.15
N SER A 677 30.89 4.10 -0.92
CA SER A 677 30.48 2.78 -0.45
C SER A 677 29.24 2.28 -1.20
N GLY A 678 28.30 3.15 -1.54
CA GLY A 678 27.13 2.82 -2.36
C GLY A 678 27.52 2.31 -3.75
N VAL A 679 28.43 3.00 -4.44
CA VAL A 679 28.97 2.56 -5.75
C VAL A 679 29.72 1.23 -5.62
N ALA A 680 30.57 1.06 -4.60
CA ALA A 680 31.29 -0.18 -4.37
C ALA A 680 30.35 -1.37 -4.08
N ALA A 681 29.29 -1.16 -3.30
CA ALA A 681 28.26 -2.16 -3.04
C ALA A 681 27.44 -2.48 -4.30
N ALA A 682 27.10 -1.47 -5.11
CA ALA A 682 26.44 -1.67 -6.39
C ALA A 682 27.27 -2.55 -7.34
N ALA A 683 28.59 -2.38 -7.34
CA ALA A 683 29.50 -3.22 -8.11
C ALA A 683 29.55 -4.67 -7.61
N SER A 684 29.47 -4.91 -6.30
CA SER A 684 29.49 -6.29 -5.76
C SER A 684 28.19 -7.05 -6.06
N VAL A 685 27.04 -6.38 -6.01
CA VAL A 685 25.74 -7.00 -6.34
C VAL A 685 25.48 -7.11 -7.84
N ARG A 686 26.18 -6.31 -8.66
CA ARG A 686 26.16 -6.44 -10.14
C ARG A 686 26.57 -7.84 -10.58
N ALA A 687 27.60 -8.43 -9.96
CA ALA A 687 28.06 -9.78 -10.28
C ALA A 687 27.04 -10.89 -9.90
N LEU A 688 26.02 -10.54 -9.09
CA LEU A 688 24.97 -11.45 -8.64
C LEU A 688 23.64 -11.21 -9.39
N ASN A 689 23.61 -10.32 -10.39
CA ASN A 689 22.39 -9.92 -11.12
C ASN A 689 21.25 -9.40 -10.22
N ALA A 690 21.57 -8.82 -9.06
CA ALA A 690 20.57 -8.24 -8.15
C ALA A 690 20.23 -6.80 -8.55
N HIS A 691 19.51 -6.64 -9.67
CA HIS A 691 19.28 -5.35 -10.33
C HIS A 691 18.52 -4.32 -9.48
N GLU A 692 17.46 -4.72 -8.78
CA GLU A 692 16.67 -3.83 -7.91
C GLU A 692 17.51 -3.27 -6.76
N THR A 693 18.26 -4.14 -6.07
CA THR A 693 19.18 -3.72 -5.00
C THR A 693 20.25 -2.76 -5.54
N ARG A 694 20.71 -3.00 -6.77
CA ARG A 694 21.69 -2.13 -7.44
C ARG A 694 21.13 -0.73 -7.69
N VAL A 695 19.88 -0.63 -8.14
CA VAL A 695 19.17 0.65 -8.32
C VAL A 695 19.09 1.42 -6.99
N GLU A 696 18.66 0.77 -5.91
CA GLU A 696 18.57 1.40 -4.58
C GLU A 696 19.92 1.98 -4.10
N LEU A 697 20.99 1.20 -4.23
CA LEU A 697 22.34 1.60 -3.83
C LEU A 697 22.86 2.79 -4.64
N LEU A 698 22.65 2.77 -5.96
CA LEU A 698 23.10 3.83 -6.87
C LEU A 698 22.28 5.11 -6.71
N LEU A 699 20.96 5.02 -6.50
CA LEU A 699 20.12 6.16 -6.16
C LEU A 699 20.58 6.84 -4.87
N GLY A 700 20.85 6.04 -3.82
CA GLY A 700 21.42 6.55 -2.58
C GLY A 700 22.78 7.22 -2.78
N ALA A 701 23.62 6.66 -3.66
CA ALA A 701 24.92 7.26 -3.98
C ALA A 701 24.79 8.59 -4.73
N VAL A 702 23.94 8.68 -5.75
CA VAL A 702 23.69 9.94 -6.50
C VAL A 702 23.15 11.03 -5.58
N ALA A 703 22.24 10.68 -4.66
CA ALA A 703 21.72 11.61 -3.65
C ALA A 703 22.82 12.08 -2.68
N ALA A 704 23.67 11.17 -2.20
CA ALA A 704 24.77 11.50 -1.29
C ALA A 704 25.85 12.36 -1.95
N GLN A 705 26.10 12.22 -3.27
CA GLN A 705 27.07 13.06 -3.99
C GLN A 705 26.76 14.56 -3.91
N ALA A 706 25.47 14.95 -3.83
CA ALA A 706 25.08 16.36 -3.69
C ALA A 706 25.58 16.99 -2.37
N GLY A 707 25.87 16.18 -1.36
CA GLY A 707 26.42 16.60 -0.07
C GLY A 707 27.94 16.59 0.03
N ASP A 708 28.66 16.14 -1.01
CA ASP A 708 30.13 16.07 -1.03
C ASP A 708 30.71 17.11 -2.01
N PRO A 709 31.23 18.27 -1.54
CA PRO A 709 31.82 19.28 -2.39
C PRO A 709 33.06 18.82 -3.17
N ALA A 710 33.68 17.70 -2.78
CA ALA A 710 34.83 17.13 -3.47
C ALA A 710 34.43 16.15 -4.59
N ALA A 711 33.15 15.78 -4.70
CA ALA A 711 32.67 14.91 -5.76
C ALA A 711 32.82 15.62 -7.12
N THR A 712 33.54 14.98 -8.03
CA THR A 712 33.77 15.51 -9.38
C THR A 712 32.57 15.24 -10.29
N TRP A 713 32.40 16.07 -11.32
CA TRP A 713 31.37 15.82 -12.33
C TRP A 713 31.59 14.47 -13.05
N THR A 714 32.84 14.00 -13.19
CA THR A 714 33.16 12.70 -13.78
C THR A 714 32.68 11.55 -12.89
N GLU A 715 32.86 11.63 -11.57
CA GLU A 715 32.34 10.60 -10.65
C GLU A 715 30.81 10.59 -10.63
N ARG A 716 30.16 11.76 -10.73
CA ARG A 716 28.70 11.82 -10.91
C ARG A 716 28.28 11.17 -12.22
N TYR A 717 28.94 11.51 -13.32
CA TYR A 717 28.67 10.96 -14.64
C TYR A 717 28.79 9.41 -14.66
N GLU A 718 29.84 8.83 -14.10
CA GLU A 718 29.99 7.37 -14.08
C GLU A 718 28.92 6.69 -13.21
N THR A 719 28.57 7.26 -12.05
CA THR A 719 27.47 6.73 -11.21
C THR A 719 26.12 6.79 -11.93
N LEU A 720 25.84 7.87 -12.68
CA LEU A 720 24.62 7.99 -13.48
C LEU A 720 24.58 6.93 -14.60
N LEU A 721 25.69 6.67 -15.28
CA LEU A 721 25.77 5.64 -16.32
C LEU A 721 25.61 4.22 -15.77
N ASP A 722 26.13 3.95 -14.57
CA ASP A 722 25.89 2.67 -13.87
C ASP A 722 24.41 2.52 -13.45
N LEU A 723 23.76 3.63 -13.09
CA LEU A 723 22.34 3.67 -12.76
C LEU A 723 21.47 3.47 -14.00
N VAL A 724 21.83 4.08 -15.14
CA VAL A 724 21.18 3.84 -16.45
C VAL A 724 21.25 2.36 -16.83
N ASP A 725 22.42 1.73 -16.67
CA ASP A 725 22.54 0.28 -16.90
C ASP A 725 21.67 -0.52 -15.91
N ALA A 726 21.44 -0.03 -14.68
CA ALA A 726 20.63 -0.74 -13.68
C ALA A 726 19.15 -0.69 -14.05
N TYR A 727 18.66 0.49 -14.41
CA TYR A 727 17.29 0.71 -14.86
C TYR A 727 16.93 -0.09 -16.11
N ARG A 728 17.88 -0.32 -17.01
CA ARG A 728 17.66 -1.15 -18.20
C ARG A 728 17.20 -2.56 -17.83
N TRP A 729 17.85 -3.18 -16.85
CA TRP A 729 17.57 -4.57 -16.48
C TRP A 729 16.35 -4.72 -15.57
N THR A 730 15.94 -3.64 -14.89
CA THR A 730 14.62 -3.55 -14.24
C THR A 730 13.52 -3.02 -15.18
N ASN A 731 13.87 -2.69 -16.42
CA ASN A 731 12.99 -2.08 -17.42
C ASN A 731 12.24 -0.82 -16.91
N ASP A 732 12.94 0.05 -16.17
CA ASP A 732 12.41 1.31 -15.63
C ASP A 732 12.80 2.48 -16.54
N TRP A 733 12.12 2.58 -17.67
CA TRP A 733 12.47 3.57 -18.68
C TRP A 733 12.07 4.99 -18.31
N ALA A 734 11.00 5.14 -17.53
CA ALA A 734 10.54 6.41 -16.98
C ALA A 734 11.66 7.11 -16.21
N ARG A 735 12.53 6.35 -15.53
CA ARG A 735 13.73 6.89 -14.86
C ARG A 735 15.00 6.83 -15.69
N LEU A 736 15.13 5.86 -16.59
CA LEU A 736 16.31 5.70 -17.46
C LEU A 736 16.56 6.96 -18.31
N VAL A 737 15.56 7.40 -19.09
CA VAL A 737 15.75 8.47 -20.08
C VAL A 737 16.08 9.81 -19.43
N PRO A 738 15.40 10.27 -18.35
CA PRO A 738 15.82 11.47 -17.62
C PRO A 738 17.26 11.38 -17.08
N THR A 739 17.67 10.22 -16.57
CA THR A 739 19.03 9.99 -16.05
C THR A 739 20.07 10.10 -17.17
N VAL A 740 19.75 9.61 -18.37
CA VAL A 740 20.59 9.81 -19.58
C VAL A 740 20.70 11.28 -19.94
N VAL A 741 19.60 12.03 -19.96
CA VAL A 741 19.61 13.46 -20.27
C VAL A 741 20.46 14.25 -19.27
N GLU A 742 20.43 13.89 -17.98
CA GLU A 742 21.33 14.48 -16.98
C GLU A 742 22.81 14.20 -17.31
N ALA A 743 23.16 12.95 -17.65
CA ALA A 743 24.52 12.58 -18.01
C ALA A 743 25.00 13.27 -19.29
N ILE A 744 24.12 13.43 -20.29
CA ILE A 744 24.35 14.24 -21.50
C ILE A 744 24.71 15.68 -21.10
N GLY A 745 23.91 16.30 -20.23
CA GLY A 745 24.14 17.67 -19.76
C GLY A 745 25.50 17.85 -19.08
N LEU A 746 25.91 16.89 -18.25
CA LEU A 746 27.24 16.92 -17.60
C LEU A 746 28.39 16.82 -18.61
N ALA A 747 28.30 15.89 -19.56
CA ALA A 747 29.34 15.69 -20.57
C ALA A 747 29.43 16.88 -21.54
N ASP A 748 28.29 17.45 -21.95
CA ASP A 748 28.24 18.60 -22.84
C ASP A 748 28.81 19.86 -22.16
N ALA A 749 28.45 20.11 -20.90
CA ALA A 749 29.01 21.21 -20.12
C ALA A 749 30.54 21.11 -19.93
N ALA A 750 31.06 19.88 -19.86
CA ALA A 750 32.49 19.61 -19.78
C ALA A 750 33.22 19.66 -21.14
N GLY A 751 32.49 19.69 -22.26
CA GLY A 751 33.06 19.62 -23.62
C GLY A 751 33.69 18.27 -23.96
N ASP A 752 33.31 17.19 -23.27
CA ASP A 752 33.85 15.84 -23.48
C ASP A 752 32.98 15.06 -24.47
N VAL A 753 33.34 15.13 -25.75
CA VAL A 753 32.58 14.50 -26.84
C VAL A 753 32.49 12.97 -26.72
N VAL A 754 33.48 12.30 -26.12
CA VAL A 754 33.49 10.84 -25.97
C VAL A 754 32.47 10.43 -24.90
N ARG A 755 32.43 11.15 -23.77
CA ARG A 755 31.39 10.94 -22.74
C ARG A 755 30.00 11.37 -23.23
N LEU A 756 29.91 12.43 -24.03
CA LEU A 756 28.66 12.84 -24.65
C LEU A 756 28.10 11.71 -25.54
N ALA A 757 28.94 11.12 -26.39
CA ALA A 757 28.56 10.00 -27.24
C ALA A 757 28.16 8.76 -26.42
N ARG A 758 28.90 8.44 -25.35
CA ARG A 758 28.58 7.30 -24.46
C ARG A 758 27.24 7.48 -23.75
N ALA A 759 26.91 8.67 -23.26
CA ALA A 759 25.61 8.94 -22.64
C ALA A 759 24.49 8.93 -23.68
N ALA A 760 24.67 9.61 -24.82
CA ALA A 760 23.64 9.73 -25.86
C ALA A 760 23.28 8.38 -26.52
N THR A 761 24.20 7.43 -26.53
CA THR A 761 23.97 6.06 -27.06
C THR A 761 23.47 5.08 -26.00
N ALA A 762 23.47 5.45 -24.71
CA ALA A 762 23.09 4.55 -23.64
C ALA A 762 21.65 3.99 -23.73
N PRO A 763 20.63 4.73 -24.21
CA PRO A 763 19.28 4.19 -24.34
C PRO A 763 19.13 3.04 -25.34
N THR A 764 19.98 2.96 -26.37
CA THR A 764 19.83 1.97 -27.45
C THR A 764 20.59 0.67 -27.17
N VAL A 765 21.61 0.72 -26.31
CA VAL A 765 22.38 -0.46 -25.90
C VAL A 765 21.47 -1.44 -25.17
N GLY A 766 21.39 -2.69 -25.65
CA GLY A 766 20.62 -3.76 -25.00
C GLY A 766 19.10 -3.57 -24.97
N ALA A 767 18.56 -2.66 -25.77
CA ALA A 767 17.13 -2.40 -25.90
C ALA A 767 16.56 -2.97 -27.20
N ILE A 768 15.29 -3.38 -27.17
CA ILE A 768 14.55 -3.86 -28.37
C ILE A 768 13.70 -2.73 -28.99
N GLY A 769 13.76 -1.51 -28.42
CA GLY A 769 12.96 -0.35 -28.84
C GLY A 769 13.70 1.00 -28.76
N ARG A 770 12.94 2.10 -28.74
CA ARG A 770 13.44 3.50 -28.71
C ARG A 770 13.42 4.06 -27.29
N SER A 771 14.01 5.23 -27.08
CA SER A 771 13.99 5.99 -25.80
C SER A 771 12.61 6.54 -25.40
N GLY A 772 11.52 5.92 -25.84
CA GLY A 772 10.14 6.35 -25.59
C GLY A 772 9.50 7.17 -26.74
N PRO A 773 8.28 7.68 -26.52
CA PRO A 773 7.53 8.43 -27.53
C PRO A 773 8.20 9.77 -27.88
N SER A 774 7.73 10.40 -28.97
CA SER A 774 8.17 11.73 -29.36
C SER A 774 7.89 12.73 -28.23
N GLY A 775 8.94 13.42 -27.78
CA GLY A 775 8.85 14.33 -26.64
C GLY A 775 10.19 14.99 -26.33
N PRO A 776 10.23 15.95 -25.40
CA PRO A 776 11.41 16.77 -25.14
C PRO A 776 12.63 15.95 -24.71
N LEU A 777 12.41 14.86 -23.96
CA LEU A 777 13.49 13.98 -23.52
C LEU A 777 14.12 13.20 -24.68
N ARG A 778 13.30 12.60 -25.58
CA ARG A 778 13.81 11.94 -26.79
C ARG A 778 14.51 12.94 -27.70
N SER A 779 13.95 14.14 -27.88
CA SER A 779 14.58 15.21 -28.66
C SER A 779 15.97 15.56 -28.12
N ALA A 780 16.14 15.67 -26.79
CA ALA A 780 17.45 15.92 -26.19
C ALA A 780 18.48 14.81 -26.50
N VAL A 781 18.07 13.54 -26.53
CA VAL A 781 18.93 12.42 -26.93
C VAL A 781 19.31 12.53 -28.41
N VAL A 782 18.35 12.79 -29.30
CA VAL A 782 18.57 12.95 -30.74
C VAL A 782 19.51 14.13 -31.04
N ASP A 783 19.28 15.29 -30.40
CA ASP A 783 20.11 16.48 -30.55
C ASP A 783 21.55 16.21 -30.12
N ALA A 784 21.75 15.47 -29.01
CA ALA A 784 23.07 15.07 -28.55
C ALA A 784 23.76 14.12 -29.54
N LEU A 785 23.04 13.14 -30.10
CA LEU A 785 23.58 12.23 -31.12
C LEU A 785 24.00 12.99 -32.40
N GLN A 786 23.19 13.92 -32.88
CA GLN A 786 23.51 14.74 -34.04
C GLN A 786 24.76 15.59 -33.79
N ARG A 787 24.83 16.24 -32.62
CA ARG A 787 25.99 17.02 -32.21
C ARG A 787 27.26 16.18 -32.08
N CYS A 788 27.16 14.94 -31.59
CA CYS A 788 28.29 14.01 -31.60
C CYS A 788 28.81 13.75 -33.02
N LEU A 789 27.95 13.60 -34.03
CA LEU A 789 28.38 13.39 -35.42
C LEU A 789 29.12 14.59 -36.02
N GLU A 790 28.80 15.80 -35.58
CA GLU A 790 29.48 17.04 -35.97
C GLU A 790 30.87 17.17 -35.31
N LEU A 791 30.98 16.76 -34.05
CA LEU A 791 32.20 16.94 -33.24
C LEU A 791 33.18 15.78 -33.36
N LEU A 792 32.71 14.55 -33.61
CA LEU A 792 33.56 13.37 -33.78
C LEU A 792 34.28 13.39 -35.14
N PRO A 793 35.51 12.82 -35.24
CA PRO A 793 36.20 12.69 -36.52
C PRO A 793 35.35 11.98 -37.58
N ALA A 794 35.45 12.41 -38.84
CA ALA A 794 34.67 11.84 -39.94
C ALA A 794 35.11 10.42 -40.36
N GLY A 795 36.24 9.92 -39.86
CA GLY A 795 36.75 8.58 -40.15
C GLY A 795 36.11 7.47 -39.31
N ASP A 796 36.58 6.24 -39.51
CA ASP A 796 36.13 5.09 -38.73
C ASP A 796 36.51 5.23 -37.26
N GLY A 797 35.53 5.12 -36.38
CA GLY A 797 35.73 5.17 -34.93
C GLY A 797 34.57 4.52 -34.17
N PRO A 798 34.85 3.87 -33.03
CA PRO A 798 33.83 3.11 -32.31
C PRO A 798 32.69 4.00 -31.78
N GLU A 799 32.99 5.22 -31.30
CA GLU A 799 31.97 6.18 -30.87
C GLU A 799 31.08 6.62 -32.04
N ARG A 800 31.67 6.92 -33.19
CA ARG A 800 30.93 7.33 -34.39
C ARG A 800 29.98 6.22 -34.87
N CYS A 801 30.46 4.97 -34.87
CA CYS A 801 29.64 3.81 -35.22
C CYS A 801 28.41 3.68 -34.31
N ARG A 802 28.60 3.74 -32.98
CA ARG A 802 27.48 3.66 -32.01
C ARG A 802 26.50 4.82 -32.14
N VAL A 803 26.99 6.03 -32.40
CA VAL A 803 26.15 7.22 -32.60
C VAL A 803 25.31 7.08 -33.87
N LEU A 804 25.88 6.61 -34.99
CA LEU A 804 25.14 6.37 -36.23
C LEU A 804 24.01 5.34 -36.03
N LEU A 805 24.32 4.22 -35.37
CA LEU A 805 23.35 3.17 -35.06
C LEU A 805 22.23 3.70 -34.15
N SER A 806 22.60 4.43 -33.10
CA SER A 806 21.62 4.96 -32.14
C SER A 806 20.74 6.03 -32.77
N LEU A 807 21.29 6.89 -33.62
CA LEU A 807 20.52 7.90 -34.34
C LEU A 807 19.53 7.25 -35.31
N ALA A 808 19.95 6.20 -36.03
CA ALA A 808 19.06 5.43 -36.90
C ALA A 808 17.91 4.77 -36.12
N ASN A 809 18.14 4.33 -34.88
CA ASN A 809 17.10 3.78 -34.00
C ASN A 809 16.14 4.86 -33.49
N GLU A 810 16.66 5.97 -32.96
CA GLU A 810 15.86 7.04 -32.36
C GLU A 810 15.03 7.83 -33.39
N GLN A 811 15.48 7.88 -34.65
CA GLN A 811 14.79 8.54 -35.77
C GLN A 811 13.97 7.55 -36.64
N PHE A 812 13.59 6.38 -36.10
CA PHE A 812 12.87 5.33 -36.83
C PHE A 812 11.67 5.84 -37.64
N GLU A 813 10.87 6.73 -37.05
CA GLU A 813 9.65 7.29 -37.63
C GLU A 813 9.91 8.54 -38.48
N ASP A 814 11.00 9.26 -38.20
CA ASP A 814 11.31 10.57 -38.78
C ASP A 814 12.16 10.44 -40.07
N THR A 815 12.87 9.32 -40.22
CA THR A 815 13.79 9.08 -41.35
C THR A 815 13.24 8.02 -42.31
N PRO A 816 13.24 8.28 -43.64
CA PRO A 816 12.84 7.29 -44.62
C PRO A 816 13.60 5.95 -44.48
N PRO A 817 12.93 4.79 -44.65
CA PRO A 817 13.56 3.48 -44.45
C PRO A 817 14.87 3.28 -45.21
N ALA A 818 14.94 3.71 -46.47
CA ALA A 818 16.15 3.53 -47.30
C ALA A 818 17.37 4.33 -46.77
N GLU A 819 17.15 5.53 -46.25
CA GLU A 819 18.21 6.36 -45.66
C GLU A 819 18.69 5.78 -44.34
N ARG A 820 17.75 5.35 -43.49
CA ARG A 820 18.03 4.67 -42.22
C ARG A 820 18.82 3.38 -42.43
N GLU A 821 18.45 2.57 -43.42
CA GLU A 821 19.19 1.36 -43.78
C GLU A 821 20.60 1.65 -44.29
N ALA A 822 20.79 2.72 -45.08
CA ALA A 822 22.12 3.13 -45.52
C ALA A 822 23.02 3.54 -44.33
N ILE A 823 22.46 4.22 -43.31
CA ILE A 823 23.18 4.55 -42.08
C ILE A 823 23.60 3.28 -41.33
N VAL A 824 22.68 2.32 -41.19
CA VAL A 824 22.95 1.04 -40.52
C VAL A 824 23.98 0.20 -41.28
N ASP A 825 23.92 0.18 -42.61
CA ASP A 825 24.88 -0.54 -43.46
C ASP A 825 26.28 0.07 -43.37
N GLU A 826 26.40 1.40 -43.36
CA GLU A 826 27.69 2.09 -43.16
C GLU A 826 28.26 1.81 -41.76
N ALA A 827 27.42 1.81 -40.72
CA ALA A 827 27.86 1.47 -39.37
C ALA A 827 28.34 0.01 -39.25
N HIS A 828 27.67 -0.94 -39.89
CA HIS A 828 28.14 -2.33 -39.98
C HIS A 828 29.46 -2.45 -40.74
N ALA A 829 29.60 -1.73 -41.85
CA ALA A 829 30.83 -1.70 -42.63
C ALA A 829 31.99 -1.13 -41.78
N MET A 830 31.73 -0.06 -41.02
CA MET A 830 32.67 0.53 -40.07
C MET A 830 33.08 -0.46 -38.97
N ALA A 831 32.12 -1.14 -38.34
CA ALA A 831 32.39 -2.15 -37.31
C ALA A 831 33.26 -3.31 -37.84
N ARG A 832 33.05 -3.73 -39.09
CA ARG A 832 33.89 -4.75 -39.76
C ARG A 832 35.29 -4.24 -40.08
N ARG A 833 35.44 -2.99 -40.54
CA ARG A 833 36.75 -2.39 -40.83
C ARG A 833 37.59 -2.22 -39.56
N LEU A 834 36.94 -1.94 -38.43
CA LEU A 834 37.58 -1.82 -37.11
C LEU A 834 37.96 -3.17 -36.47
N ASP A 835 37.44 -4.29 -36.99
CA ASP A 835 37.61 -5.66 -36.43
C ASP A 835 37.25 -5.76 -34.94
N ASP A 836 36.27 -4.97 -34.48
CA ASP A 836 35.79 -4.96 -33.10
C ASP A 836 34.52 -5.81 -32.96
N TRP A 837 34.65 -6.94 -32.28
CA TRP A 837 33.57 -7.92 -32.11
C TRP A 837 32.45 -7.42 -31.20
N SER A 838 32.78 -6.57 -30.22
CA SER A 838 31.80 -5.94 -29.34
C SER A 838 30.99 -4.92 -30.12
N LEU A 839 31.65 -4.11 -30.95
CA LEU A 839 30.98 -3.15 -31.81
C LEU A 839 30.12 -3.82 -32.89
N ARG A 840 30.53 -4.99 -33.40
CA ARG A 840 29.71 -5.81 -34.31
C ARG A 840 28.48 -6.37 -33.63
N LEU A 841 28.60 -6.81 -32.37
CA LEU A 841 27.46 -7.22 -31.57
C LEU A 841 26.47 -6.06 -31.39
N ASP A 842 26.95 -4.89 -30.99
CA ASP A 842 26.13 -3.66 -30.88
C ASP A 842 25.44 -3.32 -32.22
N ALA A 843 26.18 -3.40 -33.33
CA ALA A 843 25.65 -3.13 -34.67
C ALA A 843 24.53 -4.08 -35.08
N ASN A 844 24.68 -5.38 -34.78
CA ASN A 844 23.64 -6.37 -35.08
C ASN A 844 22.37 -6.14 -34.25
N LEU A 845 22.51 -5.85 -32.95
CA LEU A 845 21.37 -5.63 -32.05
C LEU A 845 20.64 -4.32 -32.36
N VAL A 846 21.37 -3.21 -32.46
CA VAL A 846 20.75 -1.90 -32.74
C VAL A 846 20.26 -1.84 -34.18
N GLY A 847 21.00 -2.42 -35.14
CA GLY A 847 20.59 -2.52 -36.54
C GLY A 847 19.30 -3.33 -36.74
N PHE A 848 19.08 -4.36 -35.92
CA PHE A 848 17.81 -5.09 -35.89
C PHE A 848 16.63 -4.15 -35.61
N ALA A 849 16.70 -3.41 -34.48
CA ALA A 849 15.63 -2.49 -34.07
C ALA A 849 15.49 -1.32 -35.05
N ALA A 850 16.62 -0.73 -35.46
CA ALA A 850 16.68 0.40 -36.38
C ALA A 850 16.25 0.07 -37.81
N THR A 851 15.98 -1.19 -38.18
CA THR A 851 15.51 -1.55 -39.52
C THR A 851 14.27 -2.43 -39.50
N TRP A 852 13.54 -2.45 -38.38
CA TRP A 852 12.43 -3.39 -38.15
C TRP A 852 11.23 -3.14 -39.07
N ARG A 853 11.17 -3.85 -40.19
CA ARG A 853 10.03 -3.86 -41.12
C ARG A 853 9.91 -5.22 -41.80
N PRO A 854 8.81 -5.53 -42.51
CA PRO A 854 8.63 -6.83 -43.14
C PRO A 854 9.75 -7.18 -44.13
N GLY A 855 10.17 -6.22 -44.96
CA GLY A 855 11.21 -6.41 -45.97
C GLY A 855 12.61 -6.74 -45.44
N THR A 856 12.87 -6.57 -44.15
CA THR A 856 14.20 -6.79 -43.54
C THR A 856 14.27 -8.05 -42.67
N ALA A 857 13.18 -8.81 -42.54
CA ALA A 857 13.07 -9.92 -41.60
C ALA A 857 14.18 -10.99 -41.74
N GLU A 858 14.51 -11.43 -42.95
CA GLU A 858 15.61 -12.39 -43.20
C GLU A 858 16.99 -11.81 -42.80
N ARG A 859 17.25 -10.53 -43.11
CA ARG A 859 18.49 -9.85 -42.71
C ARG A 859 18.59 -9.73 -41.18
N ARG A 860 17.48 -9.37 -40.54
CA ARG A 860 17.36 -9.27 -39.08
C ARG A 860 17.57 -10.61 -38.38
N LEU A 861 17.05 -11.71 -38.94
CA LEU A 861 17.33 -13.05 -38.43
C LEU A 861 18.84 -13.36 -38.48
N ALA A 862 19.50 -13.11 -39.62
CA ALA A 862 20.93 -13.34 -39.75
C ALA A 862 21.76 -12.54 -38.73
N TRP A 863 21.41 -11.27 -38.49
CA TRP A 863 22.05 -10.45 -37.47
C TRP A 863 21.80 -10.97 -36.06
N ALA A 864 20.57 -11.41 -35.74
CA ALA A 864 20.25 -11.98 -34.44
C ALA A 864 21.03 -13.29 -34.18
N GLU A 865 21.19 -14.14 -35.19
CA GLU A 865 21.98 -15.38 -35.08
C GLU A 865 23.47 -15.10 -34.88
N GLU A 866 24.04 -14.17 -35.63
CA GLU A 866 25.42 -13.73 -35.42
C GLU A 866 25.59 -13.06 -34.04
N ALA A 867 24.62 -12.27 -33.59
CA ALA A 867 24.63 -11.64 -32.27
C ALA A 867 24.62 -12.68 -31.13
N VAL A 868 23.83 -13.76 -31.25
CA VAL A 868 23.86 -14.87 -30.27
C VAL A 868 25.26 -15.50 -30.21
N ALA A 869 25.89 -15.74 -31.35
CA ALA A 869 27.24 -16.32 -31.43
C ALA A 869 28.31 -15.39 -30.85
N LEU A 870 28.25 -14.09 -31.17
CA LEU A 870 29.17 -13.07 -30.67
C LEU A 870 29.01 -12.88 -29.15
N ALA A 871 27.78 -12.73 -28.65
CA ALA A 871 27.51 -12.57 -27.23
C ALA A 871 28.02 -13.78 -26.41
N THR A 872 27.83 -14.99 -26.93
CA THR A 872 28.37 -16.22 -26.32
C THR A 872 29.90 -16.19 -26.28
N THR A 873 30.55 -15.80 -27.37
CA THR A 873 32.03 -15.77 -27.45
C THR A 873 32.63 -14.71 -26.54
N LEU A 874 31.96 -13.57 -26.40
CA LEU A 874 32.38 -12.45 -25.56
C LEU A 874 32.05 -12.65 -24.08
N GLY A 875 31.26 -13.67 -23.71
CA GLY A 875 30.73 -13.84 -22.36
C GLY A 875 29.74 -12.74 -21.95
N ALA A 876 29.08 -12.10 -22.93
CA ALA A 876 28.13 -11.02 -22.71
C ALA A 876 26.72 -11.60 -22.47
N GLU A 877 26.52 -12.23 -21.31
CA GLU A 877 25.30 -12.97 -20.96
C GLU A 877 24.00 -12.15 -21.13
N GLN A 878 24.03 -10.88 -20.73
CA GLN A 878 22.88 -9.99 -20.88
C GLN A 878 22.53 -9.70 -22.34
N ALA A 879 23.54 -9.44 -23.18
CA ALA A 879 23.35 -9.26 -24.62
C ALA A 879 22.89 -10.57 -25.30
N GLN A 880 23.28 -11.73 -24.76
CA GLN A 880 22.82 -13.03 -25.22
C GLN A 880 21.30 -13.19 -25.06
N VAL A 881 20.71 -12.71 -23.96
CA VAL A 881 19.26 -12.71 -23.76
C VAL A 881 18.56 -11.87 -24.83
N VAL A 882 19.05 -10.65 -25.07
CA VAL A 882 18.49 -9.74 -26.08
C VAL A 882 18.59 -10.36 -27.48
N ALA A 883 19.76 -10.89 -27.85
CA ALA A 883 19.98 -11.54 -29.14
C ALA A 883 19.10 -12.78 -29.34
N ALA A 884 18.99 -13.63 -28.32
CA ALA A 884 18.16 -14.85 -28.38
C ALA A 884 16.67 -14.51 -28.49
N THR A 885 16.22 -13.46 -27.80
CA THR A 885 14.86 -12.94 -27.89
C THR A 885 14.56 -12.39 -29.28
N MET A 886 15.43 -11.53 -29.82
CA MET A 886 15.30 -10.99 -31.19
C MET A 886 15.29 -12.11 -32.25
N ARG A 887 16.09 -13.16 -32.05
CA ARG A 887 16.08 -14.35 -32.93
C ARG A 887 14.73 -15.07 -32.89
N ALA A 888 14.15 -15.28 -31.70
CA ALA A 888 12.83 -15.89 -31.58
C ALA A 888 11.76 -15.04 -32.28
N VAL A 889 11.78 -13.72 -32.08
CA VAL A 889 10.86 -12.78 -32.75
C VAL A 889 10.96 -12.90 -34.27
N ALA A 890 12.17 -12.79 -34.85
CA ALA A 890 12.35 -12.87 -36.30
C ALA A 890 11.91 -14.23 -36.88
N LEU A 891 12.14 -15.34 -36.17
CA LEU A 891 11.65 -16.66 -36.57
C LEU A 891 10.11 -16.73 -36.58
N GLY A 892 9.46 -16.07 -35.61
CA GLY A 892 8.01 -15.95 -35.56
C GLY A 892 7.45 -15.14 -36.73
N GLU A 893 8.03 -13.98 -37.03
CA GLU A 893 7.64 -13.14 -38.17
C GLU A 893 7.79 -13.88 -39.52
N LEU A 894 8.87 -14.63 -39.69
CA LEU A 894 9.16 -15.43 -40.89
C LEU A 894 8.33 -16.72 -40.99
N GLY A 895 7.48 -17.03 -40.00
CA GLY A 895 6.68 -18.27 -40.00
C GLY A 895 7.52 -19.55 -39.85
N ARG A 896 8.71 -19.48 -39.23
CA ARG A 896 9.61 -20.63 -39.02
C ARG A 896 9.27 -21.37 -37.72
N ALA A 897 8.03 -21.90 -37.64
CA ALA A 897 7.43 -22.44 -36.42
C ALA A 897 8.32 -23.46 -35.68
N ASP A 898 8.93 -24.43 -36.39
CA ASP A 898 9.79 -25.46 -35.78
C ASP A 898 11.01 -24.85 -35.06
N ALA A 899 11.65 -23.87 -35.69
CA ALA A 899 12.83 -23.19 -35.14
C ALA A 899 12.43 -22.19 -34.04
N LEU A 900 11.29 -21.52 -34.18
CA LEU A 900 10.74 -20.56 -33.22
C LEU A 900 10.66 -21.19 -31.82
N TRP A 901 9.99 -22.33 -31.68
CA TRP A 901 9.77 -22.93 -30.37
C TRP A 901 11.07 -23.34 -29.67
N SER A 902 12.09 -23.75 -30.43
CA SER A 902 13.42 -24.01 -29.88
C SER A 902 14.13 -22.73 -29.44
N ALA A 903 13.99 -21.64 -30.21
CA ALA A 903 14.58 -20.36 -29.87
C ALA A 903 13.93 -19.74 -28.63
N VAL A 904 12.60 -19.82 -28.52
CA VAL A 904 11.83 -19.34 -27.35
C VAL A 904 12.30 -20.03 -26.07
N ARG A 905 12.39 -21.37 -26.07
CA ARG A 905 12.86 -22.11 -24.87
C ARG A 905 14.27 -21.70 -24.46
N ALA A 906 15.20 -21.62 -25.42
CA ALA A 906 16.58 -21.23 -25.13
C ALA A 906 16.69 -19.79 -24.59
N ALA A 907 15.89 -18.87 -25.13
CA ALA A 907 15.85 -17.49 -24.68
C ALA A 907 15.19 -17.34 -23.30
N ALA A 908 14.09 -18.06 -23.04
CA ALA A 908 13.40 -18.07 -21.75
C ALA A 908 14.31 -18.62 -20.64
N ASP A 909 14.96 -19.76 -20.87
CA ASP A 909 15.91 -20.35 -19.92
C ASP A 909 17.05 -19.38 -19.55
N LEU A 910 17.53 -18.59 -20.52
CA LEU A 910 18.55 -17.56 -20.28
C LEU A 910 17.99 -16.38 -19.47
N ALA A 911 16.81 -15.89 -19.84
CA ALA A 911 16.16 -14.77 -19.17
C ALA A 911 15.80 -15.08 -17.71
N GLU A 912 15.33 -16.29 -17.42
CA GLU A 912 15.03 -16.76 -16.06
C GLU A 912 16.30 -16.85 -15.20
N ARG A 913 17.36 -17.49 -15.72
CA ARG A 913 18.62 -17.64 -14.97
C ARG A 913 19.29 -16.32 -14.63
N LEU A 914 19.13 -15.32 -15.49
CA LEU A 914 19.75 -13.99 -15.32
C LEU A 914 18.79 -12.97 -14.69
N HIS A 915 17.56 -13.36 -14.35
CA HIS A 915 16.53 -12.49 -13.81
C HIS A 915 16.25 -11.25 -14.68
N ILE A 916 16.08 -11.46 -15.99
CA ILE A 916 15.78 -10.40 -16.97
C ILE A 916 14.30 -10.52 -17.41
N PRO A 917 13.36 -9.85 -16.71
CA PRO A 917 11.92 -10.03 -16.91
C PRO A 917 11.45 -9.56 -18.29
N PHE A 918 12.10 -8.53 -18.86
CA PHE A 918 11.75 -8.02 -20.18
C PHE A 918 11.88 -9.07 -21.30
N GLY A 919 12.91 -9.94 -21.23
CA GLY A 919 13.06 -11.03 -22.20
C GLY A 919 11.87 -11.99 -22.17
N LEU A 920 11.38 -12.32 -20.97
CA LEU A 920 10.21 -13.17 -20.79
C LEU A 920 8.93 -12.49 -21.31
N LEU A 921 8.74 -11.20 -21.00
CA LEU A 921 7.58 -10.45 -21.47
C LEU A 921 7.47 -10.49 -23.01
N VAL A 922 8.58 -10.25 -23.71
CA VAL A 922 8.63 -10.27 -25.18
C VAL A 922 8.35 -11.66 -25.75
N LEU A 923 8.91 -12.71 -25.14
CA LEU A 923 8.70 -14.10 -25.58
C LEU A 923 7.25 -14.56 -25.37
N GLU A 924 6.65 -14.22 -24.23
CA GLU A 924 5.24 -14.53 -23.95
C GLU A 924 4.33 -13.77 -24.91
N SER A 925 4.59 -12.46 -25.11
CA SER A 925 3.83 -11.63 -26.05
C SER A 925 3.94 -12.14 -27.51
N THR A 926 5.10 -12.68 -27.88
CA THR A 926 5.32 -13.25 -29.22
C THR A 926 4.54 -14.56 -29.43
N THR A 927 4.39 -15.36 -28.37
CA THR A 927 3.87 -16.74 -28.49
C THR A 927 2.40 -16.87 -28.10
N LEU A 928 1.84 -15.95 -27.31
CA LEU A 928 0.43 -15.95 -26.96
C LEU A 928 -0.50 -15.90 -28.19
N PRO A 929 -0.28 -15.05 -29.21
CA PRO A 929 -1.10 -15.07 -30.42
C PRO A 929 -1.08 -16.42 -31.15
N TRP A 930 0.04 -17.15 -31.10
CA TRP A 930 0.13 -18.51 -31.64
C TRP A 930 -0.72 -19.49 -30.85
N ALA A 931 -0.70 -19.42 -29.51
CA ALA A 931 -1.57 -20.24 -28.66
C ALA A 931 -3.06 -19.93 -28.89
N ALA A 932 -3.41 -18.65 -29.08
CA ALA A 932 -4.76 -18.22 -29.41
C ALA A 932 -5.27 -18.83 -30.72
N MET A 933 -4.45 -18.78 -31.79
CA MET A 933 -4.75 -19.41 -33.08
C MET A 933 -4.73 -20.94 -33.05
N ALA A 934 -3.98 -21.53 -32.10
CA ALA A 934 -3.88 -22.98 -31.88
C ALA A 934 -5.06 -23.58 -31.12
N SER A 935 -6.00 -22.76 -30.62
CA SER A 935 -7.07 -23.17 -29.68
C SER A 935 -6.57 -23.69 -28.33
N ASP A 936 -5.36 -23.32 -27.90
CA ASP A 936 -4.83 -23.71 -26.59
C ASP A 936 -5.23 -22.67 -25.54
N VAL A 937 -6.50 -22.73 -25.11
CA VAL A 937 -7.11 -21.74 -24.19
C VAL A 937 -6.40 -21.72 -22.84
N GLY A 938 -6.03 -22.91 -22.33
CA GLY A 938 -5.34 -23.03 -21.04
C GLY A 938 -3.99 -22.33 -21.07
N ARG A 939 -3.17 -22.64 -22.07
CA ARG A 939 -1.87 -21.97 -22.25
C ARG A 939 -2.03 -20.48 -22.47
N ALA A 940 -2.96 -20.05 -23.33
CA ALA A 940 -3.12 -18.63 -23.61
C ALA A 940 -3.56 -17.83 -22.36
N ALA A 941 -4.37 -18.42 -21.47
CA ALA A 941 -4.73 -17.84 -20.19
C ALA A 941 -3.55 -17.76 -19.22
N GLU A 942 -2.74 -18.82 -19.13
CA GLU A 942 -1.49 -18.81 -18.33
C GLU A 942 -0.52 -17.72 -18.80
N GLN A 943 -0.36 -17.59 -20.13
CA GLN A 943 0.50 -16.58 -20.73
C GLN A 943 -0.03 -15.17 -20.49
N LEU A 944 -1.35 -14.93 -20.58
CA LEU A 944 -1.94 -13.63 -20.25
C LEU A 944 -1.69 -13.26 -18.77
N ALA A 945 -1.86 -14.21 -17.85
CA ALA A 945 -1.56 -13.98 -16.44
C ALA A 945 -0.07 -13.68 -16.21
N SER A 946 0.81 -14.40 -16.92
CA SER A 946 2.27 -14.17 -16.88
C SER A 946 2.63 -12.78 -17.41
N ILE A 947 2.09 -12.38 -18.58
CA ILE A 947 2.28 -11.05 -19.17
C ILE A 947 1.78 -9.96 -18.21
N THR A 948 0.61 -10.14 -17.61
CA THR A 948 0.03 -9.19 -16.64
C THR A 948 0.95 -9.03 -15.43
N ALA A 949 1.40 -10.13 -14.82
CA ALA A 949 2.29 -10.09 -13.66
C ALA A 949 3.67 -9.50 -13.98
N LEU A 950 4.21 -9.75 -15.19
CA LEU A 950 5.46 -9.14 -15.65
C LEU A 950 5.29 -7.64 -15.90
N GLN A 951 4.21 -7.23 -16.56
CA GLN A 951 3.88 -5.82 -16.81
C GLN A 951 3.66 -5.05 -15.51
N GLU A 952 2.98 -5.60 -14.50
CA GLU A 952 2.81 -4.97 -13.18
C GLU A 952 4.12 -4.75 -12.42
N ARG A 953 5.11 -5.63 -12.62
CA ARG A 953 6.44 -5.51 -11.99
C ARG A 953 7.35 -4.51 -12.71
N MET A 954 7.03 -4.14 -13.93
CA MET A 954 7.87 -3.32 -14.80
C MET A 954 7.27 -1.92 -14.97
N ALA A 955 8.07 -0.87 -14.82
CA ALA A 955 7.65 0.51 -15.13
C ALA A 955 7.74 0.76 -16.65
N LEU A 956 6.89 0.06 -17.42
CA LEU A 956 6.79 0.20 -18.88
C LEU A 956 6.33 1.61 -19.29
N HIS A 957 6.70 2.04 -20.49
CA HIS A 957 6.30 3.34 -21.03
C HIS A 957 4.80 3.40 -21.34
N GLU A 958 4.23 4.60 -21.31
CA GLU A 958 2.94 4.93 -21.95
C GLU A 958 3.03 4.62 -23.46
N GLY A 959 2.54 3.44 -23.87
CA GLY A 959 2.55 2.96 -25.26
C GLY A 959 2.89 1.47 -25.42
N ASP A 960 3.59 0.85 -24.46
CA ASP A 960 3.93 -0.57 -24.48
C ASP A 960 2.89 -1.40 -23.70
N ASP A 961 1.65 -1.41 -24.17
CA ASP A 961 0.58 -2.22 -23.56
C ASP A 961 0.57 -3.66 -24.09
N ALA A 962 1.47 -4.49 -23.53
CA ALA A 962 1.57 -5.90 -23.88
C ALA A 962 0.29 -6.67 -23.48
N VAL A 963 -0.35 -6.27 -22.38
CA VAL A 963 -1.63 -6.84 -21.93
C VAL A 963 -2.73 -6.54 -22.95
N GLY A 964 -2.89 -5.30 -23.40
CA GLY A 964 -3.88 -4.93 -24.42
C GLY A 964 -3.64 -5.67 -25.74
N ALA A 965 -2.40 -5.79 -26.20
CA ALA A 965 -2.06 -6.56 -27.40
C ALA A 965 -2.41 -8.06 -27.25
N ALA A 966 -2.14 -8.65 -26.08
CA ALA A 966 -2.52 -10.02 -25.77
C ALA A 966 -4.04 -10.22 -25.73
N GLN A 967 -4.77 -9.31 -25.10
CA GLN A 967 -6.24 -9.32 -25.05
C GLN A 967 -6.85 -9.19 -26.45
N LEU A 968 -6.29 -8.33 -27.31
CA LEU A 968 -6.69 -8.23 -28.72
C LEU A 968 -6.52 -9.56 -29.45
N ALA A 969 -5.43 -10.30 -29.21
CA ALA A 969 -5.18 -11.58 -29.87
C ALA A 969 -6.21 -12.64 -29.44
N LEU A 970 -6.54 -12.67 -28.15
CA LEU A 970 -7.58 -13.55 -27.61
C LEU A 970 -8.95 -13.18 -28.16
N LEU A 971 -9.30 -11.89 -28.17
CA LEU A 971 -10.59 -11.42 -28.67
C LEU A 971 -10.79 -11.76 -30.15
N LEU A 972 -9.73 -11.68 -30.96
CA LEU A 972 -9.79 -12.03 -32.39
C LEU A 972 -10.03 -13.52 -32.67
N TRP A 973 -9.52 -14.42 -31.82
CA TRP A 973 -9.46 -15.86 -32.11
C TRP A 973 -10.27 -16.76 -31.18
N GLN A 974 -10.51 -16.34 -29.95
CA GLN A 974 -11.27 -17.08 -28.94
C GLN A 974 -12.65 -16.48 -28.66
N GLY A 975 -12.88 -15.21 -29.03
CA GLY A 975 -14.14 -14.50 -28.76
C GLY A 975 -14.23 -13.99 -27.32
N THR A 976 -15.40 -13.50 -26.92
CA THR A 976 -15.66 -13.06 -25.55
C THR A 976 -15.84 -14.26 -24.63
N PRO A 977 -15.24 -14.30 -23.43
CA PRO A 977 -15.57 -15.33 -22.45
C PRO A 977 -17.09 -15.29 -22.19
N GLU A 978 -17.78 -16.40 -22.42
CA GLU A 978 -19.18 -16.50 -22.01
C GLU A 978 -19.22 -16.39 -20.47
N PRO A 979 -20.03 -15.50 -19.89
CA PRO A 979 -20.26 -15.53 -18.46
C PRO A 979 -20.87 -16.89 -18.11
N ASP A 980 -20.24 -17.60 -17.18
CA ASP A 980 -20.70 -18.90 -16.69
C ASP A 980 -22.19 -18.83 -16.31
N GLY A 981 -23.05 -19.46 -17.14
CA GLY A 981 -24.44 -19.72 -16.83
C GLY A 981 -25.45 -18.87 -17.60
N ALA A 982 -26.04 -19.49 -18.63
CA ALA A 982 -27.38 -19.26 -19.18
C ALA A 982 -28.12 -17.99 -18.70
N ALA A 983 -27.74 -16.83 -19.25
CA ALA A 983 -28.59 -15.65 -19.20
C ALA A 983 -29.66 -15.76 -20.30
N ASP A 984 -30.92 -15.71 -19.86
CA ASP A 984 -32.12 -15.56 -20.68
C ASP A 984 -31.94 -14.37 -21.67
N PRO A 985 -32.19 -14.51 -22.99
CA PRO A 985 -31.95 -13.48 -24.01
C PRO A 985 -32.80 -12.18 -23.89
N GLY A 986 -33.29 -11.85 -22.69
CA GLY A 986 -34.06 -10.64 -22.38
C GLY A 986 -33.61 -9.88 -21.13
N HIS A 987 -32.53 -10.29 -20.45
CA HIS A 987 -31.99 -9.57 -19.29
C HIS A 987 -30.66 -8.89 -19.60
N GLU A 988 -30.72 -7.62 -19.99
CA GLU A 988 -29.59 -6.70 -19.86
C GLU A 988 -29.34 -6.48 -18.36
N GLU A 989 -28.39 -7.21 -17.77
CA GLU A 989 -27.85 -6.82 -16.47
C GLU A 989 -27.06 -5.50 -16.65
N PRO A 990 -27.39 -4.44 -15.91
CA PRO A 990 -26.64 -3.20 -15.97
C PRO A 990 -25.27 -3.40 -15.31
N GLY A 991 -24.24 -3.65 -16.13
CA GLY A 991 -22.86 -3.78 -15.66
C GLY A 991 -21.92 -4.62 -16.53
N HIS A 992 -22.40 -5.39 -17.51
CA HIS A 992 -21.53 -6.08 -18.48
C HIS A 992 -21.22 -5.13 -19.65
N GLU A 993 -20.06 -4.49 -19.61
CA GLU A 993 -19.56 -3.72 -20.76
C GLU A 993 -19.23 -4.68 -21.92
N ASP A 994 -19.73 -4.37 -23.12
CA ASP A 994 -19.37 -5.10 -24.34
C ASP A 994 -17.85 -4.94 -24.56
N PRO A 995 -17.05 -6.01 -24.42
CA PRO A 995 -15.59 -5.92 -24.45
C PRO A 995 -15.07 -5.48 -25.82
N VAL A 996 -15.81 -5.76 -26.90
CA VAL A 996 -15.44 -5.26 -28.23
C VAL A 996 -15.76 -3.76 -28.33
N ALA A 997 -16.85 -3.28 -27.72
CA ALA A 997 -17.15 -1.85 -27.71
C ALA A 997 -16.15 -1.06 -26.85
N ALA A 998 -15.73 -1.62 -25.70
CA ALA A 998 -14.71 -1.03 -24.83
C ALA A 998 -13.37 -0.89 -25.56
N VAL A 999 -12.89 -1.98 -26.17
CA VAL A 999 -11.66 -1.98 -26.98
C VAL A 999 -11.78 -1.02 -28.17
N VAL A 1000 -12.91 -0.99 -28.89
CA VAL A 1000 -13.10 -0.06 -30.01
C VAL A 1000 -13.09 1.41 -29.56
N ALA A 1001 -13.68 1.73 -28.40
CA ALA A 1001 -13.67 3.08 -27.84
C ALA A 1001 -12.25 3.52 -27.46
N GLU A 1002 -11.50 2.63 -26.79
CA GLU A 1002 -10.10 2.88 -26.43
C GLU A 1002 -9.22 3.09 -27.68
N LEU A 1003 -9.40 2.26 -28.71
CA LEU A 1003 -8.69 2.41 -29.98
C LEU A 1003 -9.10 3.67 -30.77
N ALA A 1004 -10.29 4.23 -30.53
CA ALA A 1004 -10.76 5.45 -31.18
C ALA A 1004 -10.27 6.74 -30.49
N ASP A 1005 -10.07 6.70 -29.16
CA ASP A 1005 -9.63 7.84 -28.35
C ASP A 1005 -8.08 8.03 -28.35
N ALA A 1006 -7.32 7.07 -28.88
CA ALA A 1006 -5.87 7.13 -28.93
C ALA A 1006 -5.34 8.16 -29.97
N ASP A 1007 -5.13 9.40 -29.55
CA ASP A 1007 -4.38 10.42 -30.31
C ASP A 1007 -2.86 10.09 -30.33
N GLY A 1008 -2.41 9.14 -31.17
CA GLY A 1008 -0.98 8.85 -31.32
C GLY A 1008 -0.59 7.85 -32.42
N PRO A 1009 0.70 7.78 -32.83
CA PRO A 1009 1.13 7.03 -34.02
C PRO A 1009 1.19 5.50 -33.92
N GLN A 1010 0.78 4.84 -32.84
CA GLN A 1010 1.36 3.53 -32.49
C GLN A 1010 0.50 2.26 -32.67
N LEU A 1011 -0.73 2.34 -33.17
CA LEU A 1011 -1.51 1.15 -33.51
C LEU A 1011 -2.09 1.29 -34.93
N PRO A 1012 -2.27 0.19 -35.69
CA PRO A 1012 -3.14 0.16 -36.87
C PRO A 1012 -4.61 0.15 -36.44
N LEU A 1013 -5.01 1.19 -35.69
CA LEU A 1013 -6.24 1.27 -34.88
C LEU A 1013 -7.50 1.02 -35.70
N ALA A 1014 -7.59 1.64 -36.88
CA ALA A 1014 -8.80 1.61 -37.71
C ALA A 1014 -9.10 0.23 -38.31
N SER A 1015 -8.08 -0.45 -38.88
CA SER A 1015 -8.28 -1.76 -39.52
C SER A 1015 -8.56 -2.85 -38.50
N THR A 1016 -7.88 -2.82 -37.33
CA THR A 1016 -8.13 -3.75 -36.23
C THR A 1016 -9.51 -3.59 -35.62
N ALA A 1017 -9.89 -2.38 -35.24
CA ALA A 1017 -11.21 -2.11 -34.67
C ALA A 1017 -12.33 -2.41 -35.69
N ALA A 1018 -12.16 -2.04 -36.97
CA ALA A 1018 -13.13 -2.38 -38.01
C ALA A 1018 -13.27 -3.90 -38.21
N ALA A 1019 -12.17 -4.66 -38.21
CA ALA A 1019 -12.21 -6.12 -38.33
C ALA A 1019 -12.94 -6.75 -37.13
N LEU A 1020 -12.69 -6.29 -35.90
CA LEU A 1020 -13.40 -6.75 -34.70
C LEU A 1020 -14.92 -6.48 -34.77
N LEU A 1021 -15.32 -5.27 -35.20
CA LEU A 1021 -16.72 -4.92 -35.41
C LEU A 1021 -17.37 -5.80 -36.47
N LEU A 1022 -16.66 -6.08 -37.57
CA LEU A 1022 -17.17 -6.92 -38.65
C LEU A 1022 -17.29 -8.40 -38.22
N ARG A 1023 -16.31 -8.93 -37.49
CA ARG A 1023 -16.34 -10.29 -36.93
C ARG A 1023 -17.45 -10.45 -35.89
N SER A 1024 -17.78 -9.39 -35.14
CA SER A 1024 -18.91 -9.37 -34.19
C SER A 1024 -20.27 -9.02 -34.83
N GLY A 1025 -20.38 -8.98 -36.16
CA GLY A 1025 -21.66 -8.76 -36.84
C GLY A 1025 -22.18 -7.32 -36.84
N ARG A 1026 -21.30 -6.32 -36.68
CA ARG A 1026 -21.63 -4.89 -36.61
C ARG A 1026 -21.07 -4.06 -37.78
N PRO A 1027 -21.50 -4.32 -39.04
CA PRO A 1027 -20.95 -3.64 -40.21
C PRO A 1027 -21.23 -2.13 -40.24
N ASP A 1028 -22.35 -1.66 -39.69
CA ASP A 1028 -22.68 -0.23 -39.67
C ASP A 1028 -21.80 0.57 -38.71
N ALA A 1029 -21.43 -0.04 -37.57
CA ALA A 1029 -20.46 0.55 -36.66
C ALA A 1029 -19.08 0.62 -37.31
N ALA A 1030 -18.65 -0.44 -38.00
CA ALA A 1030 -17.39 -0.45 -38.74
C ALA A 1030 -17.35 0.65 -39.83
N ARG A 1031 -18.43 0.84 -40.60
CA ARG A 1031 -18.52 1.92 -41.59
C ARG A 1031 -18.41 3.32 -40.98
N ARG A 1032 -19.05 3.55 -39.82
CA ARG A 1032 -18.95 4.84 -39.11
C ARG A 1032 -17.53 5.09 -38.62
N LEU A 1033 -16.91 4.10 -37.98
CA LEU A 1033 -15.52 4.17 -37.55
C LEU A 1033 -14.59 4.51 -38.71
N LEU A 1034 -14.73 3.83 -39.86
CA LEU A 1034 -13.87 4.06 -41.03
C LEU A 1034 -14.12 5.40 -41.72
N ALA A 1035 -15.31 5.99 -41.57
CA ALA A 1035 -15.59 7.33 -42.08
C ALA A 1035 -14.87 8.42 -41.24
N GLU A 1036 -14.72 8.18 -39.94
CA GLU A 1036 -14.03 9.06 -39.00
C GLU A 1036 -12.50 8.82 -39.03
N HIS A 1037 -12.10 7.55 -39.12
CA HIS A 1037 -10.72 7.07 -39.06
C HIS A 1037 -10.43 6.13 -40.25
N PRO A 1038 -10.07 6.65 -41.44
CA PRO A 1038 -9.81 5.82 -42.61
C PRO A 1038 -8.54 4.97 -42.43
N VAL A 1039 -8.53 3.77 -43.01
CA VAL A 1039 -7.36 2.88 -43.02
C VAL A 1039 -6.20 3.54 -43.77
N ARG A 1040 -5.03 3.63 -43.11
CA ARG A 1040 -3.79 4.14 -43.71
C ARG A 1040 -2.87 2.98 -44.06
N THR A 1041 -2.54 2.83 -45.34
CA THR A 1041 -1.76 1.70 -45.88
C THR A 1041 -0.37 2.12 -46.39
N ASP A 1042 -0.04 3.40 -46.26
CA ASP A 1042 1.18 4.05 -46.76
C ASP A 1042 2.42 3.80 -45.88
N ARG A 1043 2.24 3.30 -44.66
CA ARG A 1043 3.34 2.99 -43.73
C ARG A 1043 3.98 1.63 -43.99
N ASP A 1044 5.30 1.59 -43.86
CA ASP A 1044 6.16 0.39 -43.92
C ASP A 1044 6.97 0.28 -42.61
N ASP A 1045 6.32 -0.26 -41.59
CA ASP A 1045 6.77 -0.33 -40.19
C ASP A 1045 6.45 -1.74 -39.59
N PRO A 1046 6.78 -2.03 -38.31
CA PRO A 1046 6.56 -3.35 -37.74
C PRO A 1046 5.10 -3.80 -37.72
N ALA A 1047 4.12 -2.89 -37.82
CA ALA A 1047 2.69 -3.18 -37.78
C ALA A 1047 2.08 -3.39 -39.18
N SER A 1048 2.83 -3.14 -40.26
CA SER A 1048 2.31 -3.10 -41.63
C SER A 1048 1.62 -4.38 -42.08
N LEU A 1049 2.15 -5.57 -41.77
CA LEU A 1049 1.52 -6.83 -42.20
C LEU A 1049 0.18 -7.07 -41.53
N VAL A 1050 0.05 -6.75 -40.24
CA VAL A 1050 -1.23 -6.82 -39.52
C VAL A 1050 -2.21 -5.82 -40.10
N ASN A 1051 -1.77 -4.57 -40.30
CA ASN A 1051 -2.61 -3.51 -40.84
C ASN A 1051 -3.14 -3.83 -42.24
N TRP A 1052 -2.25 -4.19 -43.17
CA TRP A 1052 -2.61 -4.57 -44.54
C TRP A 1052 -3.46 -5.84 -44.56
N GLY A 1053 -3.18 -6.81 -43.68
CA GLY A 1053 -3.95 -8.04 -43.55
C GLY A 1053 -5.39 -7.78 -43.11
N LEU A 1054 -5.59 -7.05 -42.01
CA LEU A 1054 -6.93 -6.70 -41.51
C LEU A 1054 -7.66 -5.77 -42.47
N ALA A 1055 -6.94 -4.88 -43.17
CA ALA A 1055 -7.52 -4.08 -44.25
C ALA A 1055 -8.04 -4.94 -45.41
N ALA A 1056 -7.37 -6.04 -45.76
CA ALA A 1056 -7.87 -6.99 -46.76
C ALA A 1056 -9.16 -7.69 -46.29
N GLU A 1057 -9.27 -8.05 -45.01
CA GLU A 1057 -10.52 -8.59 -44.45
C GLU A 1057 -11.65 -7.56 -44.46
N VAL A 1058 -11.36 -6.32 -44.04
CA VAL A 1058 -12.31 -5.20 -44.10
C VAL A 1058 -12.79 -4.97 -45.54
N ALA A 1059 -11.86 -4.96 -46.50
CA ALA A 1059 -12.17 -4.78 -47.92
C ALA A 1059 -13.12 -5.85 -48.46
N LEU A 1060 -12.87 -7.13 -48.13
CA LEU A 1060 -13.76 -8.22 -48.53
C LEU A 1060 -15.16 -8.09 -47.93
N ARG A 1061 -15.26 -7.84 -46.63
CA ARG A 1061 -16.54 -7.82 -45.90
C ARG A 1061 -17.39 -6.58 -46.21
N LEU A 1062 -16.76 -5.44 -46.49
CA LEU A 1062 -17.45 -4.20 -46.86
C LEU A 1062 -17.60 -4.01 -48.38
N GLY A 1063 -16.90 -4.81 -49.20
CA GLY A 1063 -16.89 -4.69 -50.66
C GLY A 1063 -16.04 -3.52 -51.17
N ASP A 1064 -15.02 -3.10 -50.43
CA ASP A 1064 -14.12 -2.00 -50.80
C ASP A 1064 -13.02 -2.47 -51.76
N ARG A 1065 -13.30 -2.40 -53.06
CA ARG A 1065 -12.36 -2.81 -54.11
C ARG A 1065 -11.12 -1.90 -54.19
N ALA A 1066 -11.23 -0.63 -53.79
CA ALA A 1066 -10.11 0.30 -53.86
C ALA A 1066 -9.08 -0.05 -52.77
N LEU A 1067 -9.55 -0.32 -51.55
CA LEU A 1067 -8.71 -0.78 -50.46
C LEU A 1067 -8.05 -2.14 -50.80
N ALA A 1068 -8.81 -3.08 -51.37
CA ALA A 1068 -8.26 -4.37 -51.80
C ALA A 1068 -7.16 -4.24 -52.87
N ALA A 1069 -7.37 -3.40 -53.89
CA ALA A 1069 -6.38 -3.15 -54.95
C ALA A 1069 -5.10 -2.51 -54.41
N ASP A 1070 -5.21 -1.75 -53.32
CA ASP A 1070 -4.06 -1.13 -52.66
C ASP A 1070 -3.27 -2.13 -51.80
N VAL A 1071 -3.94 -2.95 -50.97
CA VAL A 1071 -3.23 -3.84 -50.03
C VAL A 1071 -2.67 -5.12 -50.67
N LEU A 1072 -3.29 -5.62 -51.75
CA LEU A 1072 -2.84 -6.84 -52.42
C LEU A 1072 -1.36 -6.81 -52.86
N PRO A 1073 -0.87 -5.80 -53.62
CA PRO A 1073 0.54 -5.74 -54.02
C PRO A 1073 1.50 -5.53 -52.85
N ARG A 1074 1.04 -5.01 -51.71
CA ARG A 1074 1.86 -4.82 -50.50
C ARG A 1074 2.03 -6.12 -49.72
N LEU A 1075 1.00 -6.98 -49.68
CA LEU A 1075 1.06 -8.29 -49.03
C LEU A 1075 1.80 -9.34 -49.88
N ALA A 1076 1.74 -9.24 -51.21
CA ALA A 1076 2.21 -10.27 -52.13
C ALA A 1076 3.67 -10.75 -51.90
N PRO A 1077 4.65 -9.86 -51.59
CA PRO A 1077 6.03 -10.29 -51.34
C PRO A 1077 6.22 -11.17 -50.10
N TYR A 1078 5.22 -11.21 -49.21
CA TYR A 1078 5.33 -11.77 -47.86
C TYR A 1078 4.43 -13.00 -47.65
N ALA A 1079 3.99 -13.67 -48.72
CA ALA A 1079 3.00 -14.75 -48.66
C ALA A 1079 3.33 -15.88 -47.65
N GLU A 1080 4.62 -16.18 -47.47
CA GLU A 1080 5.13 -17.24 -46.57
C GLU A 1080 5.25 -16.78 -45.10
N MET A 1081 5.03 -15.50 -44.80
CA MET A 1081 5.26 -14.91 -43.48
C MET A 1081 4.01 -14.95 -42.59
N MET A 1082 4.24 -14.83 -41.29
CA MET A 1082 3.21 -14.52 -40.32
C MET A 1082 2.85 -13.04 -40.43
N ALA A 1083 1.56 -12.70 -40.47
CA ALA A 1083 1.12 -11.32 -40.32
C ALA A 1083 1.21 -10.94 -38.84
N SER A 1084 2.32 -10.32 -38.46
CA SER A 1084 2.62 -9.90 -37.08
C SER A 1084 2.83 -8.39 -36.96
N TRP A 1085 2.66 -7.89 -35.74
CA TRP A 1085 3.05 -6.56 -35.31
C TRP A 1085 4.20 -6.71 -34.32
N GLY A 1086 5.42 -6.68 -34.87
CA GLY A 1086 6.64 -6.94 -34.12
C GLY A 1086 6.54 -8.21 -33.27
N SER A 1087 6.83 -8.06 -31.98
CA SER A 1087 6.83 -9.13 -30.98
C SER A 1087 5.55 -9.23 -30.14
N SER A 1088 4.52 -8.40 -30.40
CA SER A 1088 3.41 -8.21 -29.45
C SER A 1088 2.07 -8.77 -29.94
N PHE A 1089 1.93 -9.03 -31.24
CA PHE A 1089 0.63 -9.43 -31.81
C PHE A 1089 0.80 -10.14 -33.17
N ALA A 1090 -0.04 -11.14 -33.46
CA ALA A 1090 -0.05 -11.84 -34.75
C ALA A 1090 -1.44 -12.37 -35.10
N ILE A 1091 -1.74 -12.43 -36.40
CA ILE A 1091 -3.09 -12.72 -36.93
C ILE A 1091 -3.13 -13.83 -37.99
N GLY A 1092 -2.05 -14.58 -38.18
CA GLY A 1092 -2.02 -15.75 -39.09
C GLY A 1092 -1.24 -15.53 -40.38
N PRO A 1093 -1.22 -16.53 -41.29
CA PRO A 1093 -0.42 -16.47 -42.52
C PRO A 1093 -0.85 -15.32 -43.44
N VAL A 1094 0.11 -14.57 -43.98
CA VAL A 1094 -0.13 -13.49 -44.96
C VAL A 1094 -0.92 -14.00 -46.19
N ALA A 1095 -0.65 -15.24 -46.61
CA ALA A 1095 -1.39 -15.89 -47.69
C ALA A 1095 -2.92 -15.90 -47.47
N ALA A 1096 -3.40 -15.96 -46.21
CA ALA A 1096 -4.84 -15.93 -45.93
C ALA A 1096 -5.44 -14.58 -46.34
N PHE A 1097 -4.75 -13.49 -46.01
CA PHE A 1097 -5.20 -12.13 -46.31
C PHE A 1097 -5.02 -11.78 -47.80
N LEU A 1098 -4.04 -12.36 -48.48
CA LEU A 1098 -3.95 -12.30 -49.95
C LEU A 1098 -5.17 -12.92 -50.62
N ALA A 1099 -5.67 -14.05 -50.09
CA ALA A 1099 -6.90 -14.65 -50.58
C ALA A 1099 -8.10 -13.72 -50.40
N LEU A 1100 -8.21 -13.02 -49.26
CA LEU A 1100 -9.29 -12.08 -49.00
C LEU A 1100 -9.24 -10.86 -49.93
N ALA A 1101 -8.05 -10.29 -50.15
CA ALA A 1101 -7.87 -9.17 -51.06
C ALA A 1101 -8.23 -9.54 -52.51
N ALA A 1102 -7.77 -10.69 -52.99
CA ALA A 1102 -8.10 -11.20 -54.33
C ALA A 1102 -9.61 -11.49 -54.47
N ALA A 1103 -10.24 -12.05 -53.44
CA ALA A 1103 -11.68 -12.28 -53.41
C ALA A 1103 -12.48 -10.98 -53.46
N ALA A 1104 -12.04 -9.93 -52.75
CA ALA A 1104 -12.66 -8.60 -52.80
C ALA A 1104 -12.59 -7.97 -54.22
N LEU A 1105 -11.56 -8.32 -55.00
CA LEU A 1105 -11.40 -7.92 -56.39
C LEU A 1105 -12.14 -8.83 -57.40
N ASP A 1106 -12.84 -9.87 -56.94
CA ASP A 1106 -13.49 -10.92 -57.77
C ASP A 1106 -12.47 -11.72 -58.62
N GLU A 1107 -11.21 -11.80 -58.18
CA GLU A 1107 -10.15 -12.61 -58.79
C GLU A 1107 -10.18 -14.05 -58.24
N ARG A 1108 -11.22 -14.81 -58.57
CA ARG A 1108 -11.55 -16.08 -57.89
C ARG A 1108 -10.45 -17.14 -57.96
N GLU A 1109 -9.80 -17.32 -59.11
CA GLU A 1109 -8.72 -18.30 -59.25
C GLU A 1109 -7.50 -17.95 -58.38
N ALA A 1110 -7.13 -16.67 -58.33
CA ALA A 1110 -6.05 -16.19 -57.48
C ALA A 1110 -6.42 -16.31 -55.99
N ALA A 1111 -7.65 -15.94 -55.63
CA ALA A 1111 -8.17 -16.10 -54.27
C ALA A 1111 -8.14 -17.56 -53.81
N ALA A 1112 -8.58 -18.50 -54.66
CA ALA A 1112 -8.54 -19.94 -54.38
C ALA A 1112 -7.10 -20.44 -54.16
N ALA A 1113 -6.16 -20.05 -55.03
CA ALA A 1113 -4.76 -20.45 -54.93
C ALA A 1113 -4.09 -19.92 -53.65
N HIS A 1114 -4.34 -18.65 -53.30
CA HIS A 1114 -3.85 -18.07 -52.04
C HIS A 1114 -4.49 -18.73 -50.82
N ALA A 1115 -5.77 -19.09 -50.89
CA ALA A 1115 -6.44 -19.77 -49.78
C ALA A 1115 -5.90 -21.19 -49.57
N GLU A 1116 -5.66 -21.96 -50.63
CA GLU A 1116 -5.01 -23.28 -50.54
C GLU A 1116 -3.60 -23.16 -49.95
N HIS A 1117 -2.85 -22.15 -50.38
CA HIS A 1117 -1.55 -21.85 -49.80
C HIS A 1117 -1.65 -21.59 -48.29
N ALA A 1118 -2.56 -20.70 -47.89
CA ALA A 1118 -2.77 -20.34 -46.49
C ALA A 1118 -3.19 -21.52 -45.62
N LEU A 1119 -4.04 -22.42 -46.15
CA LEU A 1119 -4.45 -23.64 -45.46
C LEU A 1119 -3.29 -24.61 -45.24
N ARG A 1120 -2.36 -24.73 -46.21
CA ARG A 1120 -1.13 -25.51 -45.99
C ARG A 1120 -0.28 -24.92 -44.88
N LEU A 1121 -0.04 -23.60 -44.89
CA LEU A 1121 0.73 -22.94 -43.83
C LEU A 1121 0.05 -23.06 -42.46
N ALA A 1122 -1.27 -22.85 -42.39
CA ALA A 1122 -2.02 -23.02 -41.16
C ALA A 1122 -1.96 -24.46 -40.63
N GLN A 1123 -1.94 -25.46 -41.51
CA GLN A 1123 -1.75 -26.86 -41.12
C GLN A 1123 -0.32 -27.12 -40.62
N GLU A 1124 0.69 -26.64 -41.33
CA GLU A 1124 2.11 -26.77 -40.95
C GLU A 1124 2.40 -26.09 -39.61
N TRP A 1125 1.81 -24.93 -39.37
CA TRP A 1125 1.97 -24.14 -38.14
C TRP A 1125 1.00 -24.54 -37.03
N GLN A 1126 0.11 -25.52 -37.26
CA GLN A 1126 -0.88 -26.02 -36.31
C GLN A 1126 -1.86 -24.95 -35.80
N LEU A 1127 -2.49 -24.22 -36.74
CA LEU A 1127 -3.42 -23.11 -36.49
C LEU A 1127 -4.87 -23.47 -36.92
N PRO A 1128 -5.58 -24.33 -36.18
CA PRO A 1128 -6.95 -24.75 -36.50
C PRO A 1128 -7.94 -23.59 -36.56
N ARG A 1129 -7.82 -22.55 -35.73
CA ARG A 1129 -8.75 -21.39 -35.78
C ARG A 1129 -8.65 -20.62 -37.08
N VAL A 1130 -7.44 -20.45 -37.60
CA VAL A 1130 -7.21 -19.83 -38.91
C VAL A 1130 -7.84 -20.68 -40.02
N THR A 1131 -7.69 -22.01 -39.92
CA THR A 1131 -8.27 -22.97 -40.87
C THR A 1131 -9.81 -22.89 -40.89
N GLU A 1132 -10.44 -22.89 -39.73
CA GLU A 1132 -11.89 -22.75 -39.56
C GLU A 1132 -12.40 -21.42 -40.15
N TRP A 1133 -11.79 -20.31 -39.72
CA TRP A 1133 -12.15 -18.96 -40.15
C TRP A 1133 -12.05 -18.78 -41.67
N LEU A 1134 -10.93 -19.20 -42.28
CA LEU A 1134 -10.73 -19.05 -43.72
C LEU A 1134 -11.70 -19.94 -44.50
N THR A 1135 -11.97 -21.17 -44.04
CA THR A 1135 -12.92 -22.09 -44.69
C THR A 1135 -14.34 -21.53 -44.67
N GLU A 1136 -14.74 -20.89 -43.58
CA GLU A 1136 -16.05 -20.21 -43.49
C GLU A 1136 -16.16 -19.05 -44.48
N LEU A 1137 -15.13 -18.20 -44.57
CA LEU A 1137 -15.09 -17.08 -45.51
C LEU A 1137 -15.15 -17.55 -46.97
N ARG A 1138 -14.40 -18.61 -47.32
CA ARG A 1138 -14.45 -19.23 -48.65
C ARG A 1138 -15.85 -19.68 -49.02
N ARG A 1139 -16.54 -20.35 -48.09
CA ARG A 1139 -17.92 -20.81 -48.28
C ARG A 1139 -18.89 -19.64 -48.46
N HIS A 1140 -18.72 -18.56 -47.70
CA HIS A 1140 -19.62 -17.40 -47.74
C HIS A 1140 -19.43 -16.56 -49.02
N HIS A 1141 -18.18 -16.37 -49.46
CA HIS A 1141 -17.84 -15.50 -50.60
C HIS A 1141 -17.53 -16.26 -51.91
N ALA A 1142 -17.58 -17.59 -51.89
CA ALA A 1142 -17.44 -18.49 -53.04
C ALA A 1142 -16.10 -18.38 -53.80
N PHE A 1143 -14.98 -18.54 -53.08
CA PHE A 1143 -13.61 -18.62 -53.63
C PHE A 1143 -12.80 -19.80 -53.06
#